data_AF-A0A8M3AQK7-F1
#
_entry.id   AF-A0A8M3AQK7-F1
#
_cell.length_a   1.000
_cell.length_b   1.000
_cell.length_c   1.000
_cell.angle_alpha   90.00
_cell.angle_beta   90.00
_cell.angle_gamma   90.00
#
_symmetry.space_group_name_H-M   'P 1'
#
loop_
_entity.id
_entity.type
_entity.pdbx_description
1 polymer ?
#
loop_
_entity_poly.entity_id
_entity_poly.type
_entity_poly.pdbx_seq_one_letter_code
_entity_poly.pdbx_strand_id
1 'polypeptide(L)'
;MKRKMSSTSPLRILLLGKSVSENSRVGNLILGRSAFDSEAPPDVVERVGGRLKYRHVTLINSPQLLHTHISDDQITQTVRECVSLSDPGPHVVLLLLQHQQCSAEDQERVEKLQDSFSERLLQRTLVLSTQEPTEPNQILQKIIQKCSNRHVSLQTSSSADHLLQAFEDIERSNEGRHLITPAPSGESLREQFNERLREERERMEKKMKKKQEERLTREEVKKNKEKLKSKLHERDQSSVINPTMGLNVVLLGKTGAGKSSSGNTILGRRAFSSKKTTKLVRRDVTVESGDVFGFPVNVYDTPGFFNTVMSDEEIQQMINEKVLQKCSSGLCVFLLVIKADRFTEEERKTVEKIEKILGENNKKNTWILFTRGDELEEENTTIQEFIEETEELKTLVQKYEHRYHLFNNIKEEEEGTSEQVKILITKIQKNYLDTIAGEENQELNPPRRKITQHIEPFSRVSSSFSRRIVLVGKSGVGKSASANTILGQKEFTSVSRMCSVTSECSAAETTVSVRSVSVVDTPGLFDTQMKPEELMMEIARCVYISSPGPHAFLIVFRIDDRFTEREQQIPQQIELMFGEEVLKYSIILFTHGDLLDGESVKKLIEKYRRLKSLVDQCGGRYHVFNNRDVNNREQVEDLLQKIDSMIQQNGGGHYANQMYEDALRFRQEEEEQRQREEEERKLQEEKQRQEEMERVRNETEKRRRSEDQGRKQEKKQRQDCVCS
;
A
#
# COMPACT_ATOMS: atom_id res chain seq x y z
N MET A 1 -6.74 -48.12 51.08
CA MET A 1 -7.15 -46.73 51.40
C MET A 1 -6.85 -45.83 50.19
N LYS A 2 -7.87 -45.36 49.47
CA LYS A 2 -7.73 -44.46 48.32
C LYS A 2 -7.47 -43.03 48.84
N ARG A 3 -6.30 -42.45 48.57
CA ARG A 3 -6.01 -41.03 48.80
C ARG A 3 -6.83 -40.19 47.82
N LYS A 4 -7.57 -39.20 48.32
CA LYS A 4 -8.24 -38.14 47.55
C LYS A 4 -7.24 -37.54 46.54
N MET A 5 -7.53 -37.63 45.24
CA MET A 5 -6.80 -36.84 44.24
C MET A 5 -7.25 -35.39 44.38
N SER A 6 -6.40 -34.55 44.97
CA SER A 6 -6.57 -33.09 44.87
C SER A 6 -6.49 -32.70 43.41
N SER A 7 -7.52 -32.02 42.91
CA SER A 7 -7.55 -31.40 41.58
C SER A 7 -6.38 -30.42 41.45
N THR A 8 -5.31 -30.81 40.75
CA THR A 8 -4.15 -29.95 40.53
C THR A 8 -4.34 -29.20 39.19
N SER A 9 -4.04 -27.89 39.14
CA SER A 9 -4.20 -26.96 37.99
C SER A 9 -3.37 -27.35 36.75
N PRO A 10 -3.87 -27.39 35.51
CA PRO A 10 -3.04 -27.76 34.36
C PRO A 10 -1.78 -26.88 34.24
N LEU A 11 -0.62 -27.52 34.09
CA LEU A 11 0.67 -26.84 34.00
C LEU A 11 0.94 -26.43 32.53
N ARG A 12 1.55 -25.27 32.34
CA ARG A 12 1.92 -24.73 31.01
C ARG A 12 3.41 -24.48 31.00
N ILE A 13 4.10 -25.07 30.05
CA ILE A 13 5.55 -25.14 30.00
C ILE A 13 6.01 -24.58 28.65
N LEU A 14 6.84 -23.55 28.68
CA LEU A 14 7.46 -22.98 27.47
C LEU A 14 8.82 -23.64 27.26
N LEU A 15 9.05 -24.24 26.09
CA LEU A 15 10.26 -24.97 25.73
C LEU A 15 11.10 -24.13 24.77
N LEU A 16 12.26 -23.67 25.25
CA LEU A 16 13.19 -22.81 24.53
C LEU A 16 14.50 -23.56 24.28
N GLY A 17 15.02 -23.51 23.07
CA GLY A 17 16.30 -24.11 22.72
C GLY A 17 16.81 -23.57 21.39
N LYS A 18 17.95 -24.07 20.92
CA LYS A 18 18.56 -23.69 19.64
C LYS A 18 18.25 -24.65 18.49
N SER A 19 17.67 -25.80 18.76
CA SER A 19 17.50 -26.85 17.76
C SER A 19 16.07 -27.36 17.81
N VAL A 20 15.39 -27.29 16.66
CA VAL A 20 14.05 -27.88 16.48
C VAL A 20 14.08 -29.34 16.89
N SER A 21 15.07 -30.10 16.41
CA SER A 21 15.22 -31.52 16.70
C SER A 21 15.37 -31.80 18.21
N GLU A 22 16.22 -31.03 18.91
CA GLU A 22 16.42 -31.22 20.36
C GLU A 22 15.19 -30.81 21.18
N ASN A 23 14.56 -29.69 20.82
CA ASN A 23 13.31 -29.26 21.44
C ASN A 23 12.22 -30.32 21.25
N SER A 24 11.98 -30.74 20.01
CA SER A 24 10.99 -31.76 19.68
C SER A 24 11.29 -33.07 20.41
N ARG A 25 12.55 -33.49 20.50
CA ARG A 25 12.98 -34.67 21.28
C ARG A 25 12.62 -34.56 22.76
N VAL A 26 12.91 -33.43 23.41
CA VAL A 26 12.58 -33.21 24.83
C VAL A 26 11.06 -33.08 25.05
N GLY A 27 10.36 -32.36 24.17
CA GLY A 27 8.91 -32.23 24.22
C GLY A 27 8.21 -33.58 24.10
N ASN A 28 8.66 -34.41 23.16
CA ASN A 28 8.17 -35.78 22.96
C ASN A 28 8.47 -36.69 24.15
N LEU A 29 9.65 -36.54 24.78
CA LEU A 29 10.00 -37.25 26.01
C LEU A 29 9.06 -36.89 27.17
N ILE A 30 8.75 -35.60 27.35
CA ILE A 30 7.83 -35.13 28.41
C ILE A 30 6.40 -35.66 28.19
N LEU A 31 5.93 -35.68 26.93
CA LEU A 31 4.59 -36.15 26.61
C LEU A 31 4.48 -37.68 26.49
N GLY A 32 5.60 -38.39 26.39
CA GLY A 32 5.65 -39.84 26.18
C GLY A 32 5.12 -40.29 24.83
N ARG A 33 5.08 -39.41 23.82
CA ARG A 33 4.59 -39.67 22.46
C ARG A 33 5.24 -38.70 21.45
N SER A 34 5.24 -39.08 20.17
CA SER A 34 5.66 -38.20 19.07
C SER A 34 4.60 -37.13 18.80
N ALA A 35 4.74 -35.98 19.46
CA ALA A 35 3.82 -34.85 19.43
C ALA A 35 4.35 -33.65 18.63
N PHE A 36 5.67 -33.47 18.62
CA PHE A 36 6.38 -32.43 17.87
C PHE A 36 7.22 -33.07 16.77
N ASP A 37 7.19 -32.46 15.60
CA ASP A 37 8.01 -32.87 14.45
C ASP A 37 9.45 -32.35 14.62
N SER A 38 10.44 -33.22 14.44
CA SER A 38 11.86 -32.83 14.49
C SER A 38 12.32 -32.08 13.25
N GLU A 39 11.53 -32.10 12.18
CA GLU A 39 11.80 -31.45 10.89
C GLU A 39 10.92 -30.22 10.63
N ALA A 40 10.17 -29.76 11.64
CA ALA A 40 9.36 -28.54 11.54
C ALA A 40 10.22 -27.30 11.21
N PRO A 41 9.69 -26.31 10.46
CA PRO A 41 10.38 -25.05 10.26
C PRO A 41 10.66 -24.36 11.61
N PRO A 42 11.86 -23.77 11.81
CA PRO A 42 12.29 -23.26 13.11
C PRO A 42 11.44 -22.10 13.63
N ASP A 43 10.79 -21.35 12.74
CA ASP A 43 9.93 -20.20 13.05
C ASP A 43 8.54 -20.59 13.54
N VAL A 44 8.17 -21.87 13.51
CA VAL A 44 6.85 -22.34 13.96
C VAL A 44 6.82 -22.54 15.47
N VAL A 45 5.88 -21.86 16.15
CA VAL A 45 5.57 -22.11 17.57
C VAL A 45 4.42 -23.10 17.68
N GLU A 46 4.64 -24.23 18.34
CA GLU A 46 3.63 -25.29 18.46
C GLU A 46 3.11 -25.44 19.89
N ARG A 47 1.79 -25.50 20.05
CA ARG A 47 1.14 -25.78 21.34
C ARG A 47 0.57 -27.19 21.35
N VAL A 48 1.06 -28.05 22.24
CA VAL A 48 0.55 -29.41 22.41
C VAL A 48 0.21 -29.72 23.87
N GLY A 49 -1.01 -30.18 24.10
CA GLY A 49 -1.46 -30.68 25.40
C GLY A 49 -1.21 -32.19 25.56
N GLY A 50 -0.97 -32.64 26.79
CA GLY A 50 -0.89 -34.06 27.14
C GLY A 50 -0.87 -34.30 28.65
N ARG A 51 -0.29 -35.42 29.06
CA ARG A 51 -0.16 -35.82 30.47
C ARG A 51 1.27 -36.22 30.78
N LEU A 52 1.79 -35.68 31.88
CA LEU A 52 3.03 -36.14 32.52
C LEU A 52 2.62 -36.78 33.85
N LYS A 53 2.67 -38.11 33.92
CA LYS A 53 2.14 -38.92 35.05
C LYS A 53 0.67 -38.56 35.34
N TYR A 54 0.38 -37.99 36.52
CA TYR A 54 -0.96 -37.58 36.95
C TYR A 54 -1.31 -36.13 36.58
N ARG A 55 -0.35 -35.35 36.08
CA ARG A 55 -0.50 -33.91 35.81
C ARG A 55 -0.87 -33.68 34.34
N HIS A 56 -1.84 -32.80 34.09
CA HIS A 56 -2.08 -32.27 32.76
C HIS A 56 -1.02 -31.19 32.44
N VAL A 57 -0.35 -31.33 31.30
CA VAL A 57 0.70 -30.41 30.85
C VAL A 57 0.36 -29.89 29.46
N THR A 58 0.65 -28.62 29.20
CA THR A 58 0.66 -28.01 27.88
C THR A 58 2.08 -27.55 27.60
N LEU A 59 2.67 -28.02 26.52
CA LEU A 59 3.97 -27.58 26.05
C LEU A 59 3.78 -26.58 24.91
N ILE A 60 4.52 -25.48 24.99
CA ILE A 60 4.65 -24.48 23.92
C ILE A 60 6.09 -24.60 23.43
N ASN A 61 6.29 -25.14 22.24
CA ASN A 61 7.61 -25.35 21.66
C ASN A 61 8.01 -24.12 20.84
N SER A 62 9.10 -23.46 21.23
CA SER A 62 9.67 -22.32 20.50
C SER A 62 11.19 -22.52 20.31
N PRO A 63 11.60 -23.18 19.22
CA PRO A 63 13.01 -23.47 18.94
C PRO A 63 13.81 -22.29 18.38
N GLN A 64 13.16 -21.18 18.03
CA GLN A 64 13.79 -20.02 17.41
C GLN A 64 14.34 -19.01 18.41
N LEU A 65 13.77 -18.87 19.62
CA LEU A 65 14.07 -17.75 20.52
C LEU A 65 15.54 -17.64 20.98
N LEU A 66 16.36 -18.69 20.81
CA LEU A 66 17.80 -18.67 21.10
C LEU A 66 18.71 -18.60 19.83
N HIS A 67 18.17 -18.47 18.61
CA HIS A 67 18.94 -18.46 17.35
C HIS A 67 19.58 -17.11 17.03
N THR A 68 20.90 -17.04 16.84
CA THR A 68 21.74 -15.80 16.72
C THR A 68 21.32 -14.82 15.63
N HIS A 69 20.56 -15.26 14.63
CA HIS A 69 20.19 -14.46 13.46
C HIS A 69 18.80 -13.81 13.50
N ILE A 70 18.08 -13.91 14.62
CA ILE A 70 16.74 -13.33 14.78
C ILE A 70 16.84 -11.88 15.28
N SER A 71 16.07 -10.98 14.65
CA SER A 71 16.01 -9.56 15.06
C SER A 71 15.26 -9.36 16.38
N ASP A 72 15.50 -8.26 17.08
CA ASP A 72 14.81 -7.95 18.34
C ASP A 72 13.27 -7.85 18.15
N ASP A 73 12.80 -7.41 16.97
CA ASP A 73 11.38 -7.40 16.61
C ASP A 73 10.81 -8.82 16.49
N GLN A 74 11.53 -9.73 15.85
CA GLN A 74 11.13 -11.12 15.71
C GLN A 74 11.12 -11.83 17.08
N ILE A 75 12.08 -11.53 17.96
CA ILE A 75 12.07 -12.00 19.36
C ILE A 75 10.78 -11.50 20.04
N THR A 76 10.52 -10.20 20.00
CA THR A 76 9.34 -9.58 20.62
C THR A 76 8.03 -10.23 20.12
N GLN A 77 7.92 -10.46 18.82
CA GLN A 77 6.73 -11.07 18.22
C GLN A 77 6.57 -12.54 18.62
N THR A 78 7.66 -13.31 18.61
CA THR A 78 7.65 -14.73 19.02
C THR A 78 7.32 -14.87 20.51
N VAL A 79 7.82 -13.96 21.35
CA VAL A 79 7.48 -13.89 22.78
C VAL A 79 5.98 -13.66 22.96
N ARG A 80 5.38 -12.71 22.23
CA ARG A 80 3.92 -12.45 22.25
C ARG A 80 3.11 -13.66 21.84
N GLU A 81 3.52 -14.35 20.78
CA GLU A 81 2.88 -15.59 20.32
C GLU A 81 2.96 -16.70 21.38
N CYS A 82 4.15 -16.92 21.98
CA CYS A 82 4.35 -17.90 23.05
C CYS A 82 3.45 -17.64 24.27
N VAL A 83 3.28 -16.38 24.65
CA VAL A 83 2.42 -15.97 25.77
C VAL A 83 0.95 -16.20 25.45
N SER A 84 0.52 -15.82 24.24
CA SER A 84 -0.84 -16.03 23.74
C SER A 84 -1.20 -17.53 23.73
N LEU A 85 -0.30 -18.37 23.22
CA LEU A 85 -0.47 -19.83 23.23
C LEU A 85 -0.42 -20.43 24.66
N SER A 86 0.13 -19.69 25.62
CA SER A 86 0.24 -20.08 27.02
C SER A 86 -0.82 -19.48 27.93
N ASP A 87 -1.88 -18.83 27.42
CA ASP A 87 -2.89 -18.09 28.22
C ASP A 87 -3.31 -18.82 29.52
N PRO A 88 -3.26 -18.15 30.70
CA PRO A 88 -2.83 -16.75 30.96
C PRO A 88 -1.32 -16.50 31.03
N GLY A 89 -0.49 -17.52 30.82
CA GLY A 89 0.97 -17.44 30.74
C GLY A 89 1.64 -18.76 31.13
N PRO A 90 2.91 -18.98 30.78
CA PRO A 90 3.63 -20.19 31.17
C PRO A 90 3.92 -20.20 32.68
N HIS A 91 3.82 -21.37 33.31
CA HIS A 91 4.20 -21.57 34.70
C HIS A 91 5.70 -21.86 34.84
N VAL A 92 6.25 -22.63 33.89
CA VAL A 92 7.63 -23.08 33.84
C VAL A 92 8.21 -22.76 32.46
N VAL A 93 9.48 -22.34 32.42
CA VAL A 93 10.25 -22.18 31.18
C VAL A 93 11.38 -23.21 31.20
N LEU A 94 11.53 -23.97 30.13
CA LEU A 94 12.62 -24.94 29.96
C LEU A 94 13.63 -24.37 28.99
N LEU A 95 14.85 -24.17 29.46
CA LEU A 95 15.95 -23.66 28.66
C LEU A 95 16.90 -24.81 28.31
N LEU A 96 16.88 -25.24 27.05
CA LEU A 96 17.70 -26.34 26.54
C LEU A 96 19.04 -25.79 26.07
N LEU A 97 20.11 -26.18 26.77
CA LEU A 97 21.47 -25.78 26.45
C LEU A 97 22.36 -27.02 26.32
N GLN A 98 23.18 -27.06 25.26
CA GLN A 98 24.19 -28.10 25.09
C GLN A 98 25.51 -27.65 25.75
N HIS A 99 26.11 -28.52 26.56
CA HIS A 99 27.22 -28.15 27.43
C HIS A 99 28.44 -27.62 26.65
N GLN A 100 28.75 -28.22 25.50
CA GLN A 100 29.91 -27.86 24.67
C GLN A 100 29.64 -26.66 23.74
N GLN A 101 28.38 -26.29 23.51
CA GLN A 101 27.99 -25.24 22.56
C GLN A 101 27.47 -23.96 23.23
N CYS A 102 27.43 -23.93 24.57
CA CYS A 102 26.97 -22.76 25.31
C CYS A 102 28.05 -21.66 25.27
N SER A 103 27.75 -20.54 24.59
CA SER A 103 28.64 -19.41 24.34
C SER A 103 28.19 -18.13 25.07
N ALA A 104 28.99 -17.06 25.01
CA ALA A 104 28.62 -15.78 25.60
C ALA A 104 27.38 -15.15 24.96
N GLU A 105 27.17 -15.41 23.66
CA GLU A 105 25.96 -15.01 22.92
C GLU A 105 24.70 -15.63 23.52
N ASP A 106 24.79 -16.84 24.08
CA ASP A 106 23.66 -17.47 24.76
C ASP A 106 23.30 -16.79 26.06
N GLN A 107 24.31 -16.33 26.79
CA GLN A 107 24.10 -15.57 28.00
C GLN A 107 23.40 -14.23 27.68
N GLU A 108 23.90 -13.50 26.67
CA GLU A 108 23.29 -12.25 26.21
C GLU A 108 21.85 -12.47 25.73
N ARG A 109 21.60 -13.57 25.02
CA ARG A 109 20.26 -13.98 24.58
C ARG A 109 19.29 -14.22 25.72
N VAL A 110 19.73 -14.95 26.73
CA VAL A 110 18.91 -15.22 27.92
C VAL A 110 18.60 -13.92 28.67
N GLU A 111 19.55 -12.97 28.71
CA GLU A 111 19.35 -11.63 29.27
C GLU A 111 18.32 -10.82 28.44
N LYS A 112 18.43 -10.81 27.11
CA LYS A 112 17.42 -10.17 26.23
C LYS A 112 16.02 -10.78 26.38
N LEU A 113 15.93 -12.10 26.56
CA LEU A 113 14.65 -12.77 26.81
C LEU A 113 14.06 -12.39 28.16
N GLN A 114 14.88 -12.18 29.19
CA GLN A 114 14.44 -11.66 30.48
C GLN A 114 13.85 -10.27 30.32
N ASP A 115 14.46 -9.38 29.52
CA ASP A 115 13.91 -8.05 29.25
C ASP A 115 12.58 -8.13 28.48
N SER A 116 12.48 -9.03 27.51
CA SER A 116 11.30 -9.20 26.65
C SER A 116 10.10 -9.82 27.39
N PHE A 117 10.35 -10.78 28.29
CA PHE A 117 9.28 -11.43 29.05
C PHE A 117 8.97 -10.74 30.39
N SER A 118 10.00 -10.43 31.16
CA SER A 118 10.04 -9.72 32.45
C SER A 118 11.22 -10.27 33.27
N GLU A 119 11.69 -9.45 34.22
CA GLU A 119 12.65 -9.81 35.27
C GLU A 119 12.34 -11.13 36.02
N ARG A 120 11.08 -11.59 35.97
CA ARG A 120 10.64 -12.85 36.61
C ARG A 120 10.85 -14.10 35.77
N LEU A 121 11.31 -13.98 34.51
CA LEU A 121 11.57 -15.11 33.62
C LEU A 121 12.49 -16.13 34.30
N LEU A 122 13.65 -15.67 34.79
CA LEU A 122 14.67 -16.53 35.38
C LEU A 122 14.20 -17.26 36.65
N GLN A 123 13.25 -16.69 37.41
CA GLN A 123 12.64 -17.31 38.59
C GLN A 123 11.71 -18.49 38.24
N ARG A 124 11.44 -18.70 36.96
CA ARG A 124 10.57 -19.78 36.44
C ARG A 124 11.29 -20.72 35.46
N THR A 125 12.58 -20.48 35.22
CA THR A 125 13.39 -21.25 34.28
C THR A 125 14.07 -22.46 34.93
N LEU A 126 13.93 -23.64 34.31
CA LEU A 126 14.74 -24.83 34.55
C LEU A 126 15.70 -25.03 33.37
N VAL A 127 17.00 -25.16 33.63
CA VAL A 127 17.99 -25.47 32.60
C VAL A 127 18.06 -26.97 32.37
N LEU A 128 17.94 -27.40 31.10
CA LEU A 128 18.10 -28.80 30.70
C LEU A 128 19.36 -28.96 29.85
N SER A 129 20.26 -29.86 30.26
CA SER A 129 21.41 -30.24 29.45
C SER A 129 21.23 -31.62 28.83
N THR A 130 21.54 -31.74 27.53
CA THR A 130 21.32 -32.97 26.77
C THR A 130 22.58 -33.84 26.60
N GLN A 131 23.73 -33.38 27.08
CA GLN A 131 25.03 -34.05 26.97
C GLN A 131 25.75 -34.05 28.32
N GLU A 132 26.53 -35.10 28.59
CA GLU A 132 27.47 -35.12 29.72
C GLU A 132 28.61 -34.10 29.52
N PRO A 133 29.01 -33.39 30.59
CA PRO A 133 30.15 -32.48 30.54
C PRO A 133 31.47 -33.24 30.34
N THR A 134 32.23 -32.90 29.30
CA THR A 134 33.64 -33.28 29.19
C THR A 134 34.55 -32.33 29.97
N GLU A 135 34.19 -31.05 30.03
CA GLU A 135 34.90 -29.99 30.74
C GLU A 135 33.91 -28.97 31.32
N PRO A 136 34.24 -28.25 32.42
CA PRO A 136 33.37 -27.25 33.00
C PRO A 136 33.17 -26.03 32.07
N ASN A 137 31.93 -25.70 31.76
CA ASN A 137 31.56 -24.53 30.96
C ASN A 137 31.14 -23.42 31.94
N GLN A 138 32.03 -22.45 32.16
CA GLN A 138 31.78 -21.35 33.11
C GLN A 138 30.56 -20.50 32.73
N ILE A 139 30.22 -20.39 31.45
CA ILE A 139 29.08 -19.62 30.96
C ILE A 139 27.79 -20.35 31.32
N LEU A 140 27.72 -21.66 31.05
CA LEU A 140 26.58 -22.48 31.45
C LEU A 140 26.37 -22.44 32.97
N GLN A 141 27.45 -22.52 33.76
CA GLN A 141 27.36 -22.41 35.22
C GLN A 141 26.80 -21.05 35.68
N LYS A 142 27.19 -19.94 35.02
CA LYS A 142 26.60 -18.62 35.29
C LYS A 142 25.11 -18.58 34.98
N ILE A 143 24.67 -19.16 33.86
CA ILE A 143 23.24 -19.23 33.50
C ILE A 143 22.47 -20.08 34.52
N ILE A 144 23.01 -21.24 34.91
CA ILE A 144 22.42 -22.11 35.94
C ILE A 144 22.29 -21.37 37.27
N GLN A 145 23.33 -20.62 37.67
CA GLN A 145 23.31 -19.80 38.89
C GLN A 145 22.22 -18.72 38.84
N LYS A 146 22.09 -18.02 37.71
CA LYS A 146 21.00 -17.05 37.46
C LYS A 146 19.60 -17.69 37.53
N CYS A 147 19.48 -18.96 37.13
CA CYS A 147 18.24 -19.76 37.22
C CYS A 147 18.03 -20.43 38.60
N SER A 148 18.64 -19.93 39.67
CA SER A 148 18.55 -20.47 41.05
C SER A 148 19.09 -21.89 41.19
N ASN A 149 20.14 -22.24 40.45
CA ASN A 149 20.76 -23.58 40.42
C ASN A 149 19.81 -24.71 40.01
N ARG A 150 18.74 -24.39 39.27
CA ARG A 150 17.80 -25.39 38.75
C ARG A 150 18.30 -25.94 37.44
N HIS A 151 18.83 -27.16 37.49
CA HIS A 151 19.40 -27.87 36.35
C HIS A 151 19.07 -29.36 36.41
N VAL A 152 18.75 -29.96 35.26
CA VAL A 152 18.60 -31.42 35.10
C VAL A 152 19.36 -31.88 33.86
N SER A 153 20.17 -32.93 34.01
CA SER A 153 20.86 -33.60 32.91
C SER A 153 20.06 -34.80 32.42
N LEU A 154 19.64 -34.79 31.15
CA LEU A 154 18.77 -35.83 30.58
C LEU A 154 19.47 -37.18 30.30
N GLN A 155 20.79 -37.28 30.50
CA GLN A 155 21.54 -38.53 30.28
C GLN A 155 21.57 -39.46 31.50
N THR A 156 21.56 -38.92 32.72
CA THR A 156 21.22 -39.70 33.92
C THR A 156 19.74 -40.00 33.88
N SER A 157 19.34 -41.25 34.14
CA SER A 157 17.97 -41.83 34.12
C SER A 157 16.90 -40.95 34.78
N SER A 158 16.64 -39.82 34.14
CA SER A 158 15.78 -38.75 34.62
C SER A 158 14.39 -39.24 34.40
N SER A 159 13.87 -39.89 35.43
CA SER A 159 12.50 -40.35 35.42
C SER A 159 11.61 -39.12 35.20
N ALA A 160 10.49 -39.34 34.51
CA ALA A 160 9.40 -38.36 34.44
C ALA A 160 8.99 -37.82 35.82
N ASP A 161 9.31 -38.55 36.91
CA ASP A 161 9.09 -38.11 38.29
C ASP A 161 10.06 -36.99 38.71
N HIS A 162 11.34 -37.04 38.33
CA HIS A 162 12.29 -35.95 38.63
C HIS A 162 11.91 -34.65 37.92
N LEU A 163 11.52 -34.71 36.63
CA LEU A 163 11.06 -33.54 35.89
C LEU A 163 9.75 -32.98 36.47
N LEU A 164 8.77 -33.85 36.75
CA LEU A 164 7.50 -33.41 37.34
C LEU A 164 7.72 -32.75 38.70
N GLN A 165 8.57 -33.34 39.56
CA GLN A 165 8.92 -32.76 40.85
C GLN A 165 9.56 -31.37 40.69
N ALA A 166 10.52 -31.22 39.77
CA ALA A 166 11.14 -29.93 39.49
C ALA A 166 10.09 -28.89 39.03
N PHE A 167 9.16 -29.28 38.16
CA PHE A 167 8.11 -28.37 37.69
C PHE A 167 7.15 -27.95 38.81
N GLU A 168 6.75 -28.89 39.68
CA GLU A 168 5.89 -28.61 40.83
C GLU A 168 6.59 -27.72 41.87
N ASP A 169 7.90 -27.88 42.06
CA ASP A 169 8.68 -27.02 42.96
C ASP A 169 8.81 -25.59 42.41
N ILE A 170 8.94 -25.42 41.09
CA ILE A 170 8.92 -24.10 40.42
C ILE A 170 7.54 -23.45 40.54
N GLU A 171 6.46 -24.18 40.26
CA GLU A 171 5.08 -23.70 40.39
C GLU A 171 4.81 -23.27 41.85
N ARG A 172 5.19 -24.11 42.83
CA ARG A 172 5.01 -23.83 44.27
C ARG A 172 5.81 -22.61 44.73
N SER A 173 7.06 -22.50 44.31
CA SER A 173 7.93 -21.35 44.65
C SER A 173 7.42 -20.03 44.08
N ASN A 174 6.59 -20.09 43.04
CA ASN A 174 5.96 -18.93 42.40
C ASN A 174 4.46 -18.79 42.77
N GLU A 175 4.01 -19.44 43.86
CA GLU A 175 2.63 -19.42 44.36
C GLU A 175 1.57 -19.81 43.33
N GLY A 176 1.92 -20.65 42.35
CA GLY A 176 1.04 -21.03 41.23
C GLY A 176 0.75 -19.91 40.24
N ARG A 177 1.33 -18.71 40.40
CA ARG A 177 1.22 -17.62 39.43
C ARG A 177 1.94 -18.03 38.15
N HIS A 178 1.54 -17.48 37.01
CA HIS A 178 2.20 -17.66 35.72
C HIS A 178 3.04 -16.43 35.36
N LEU A 179 3.94 -16.56 34.39
CA LEU A 179 4.69 -15.45 33.83
C LEU A 179 3.74 -14.58 33.00
N ILE A 180 3.66 -13.29 33.33
CA ILE A 180 2.90 -12.29 32.59
C ILE A 180 3.92 -11.41 31.89
N THR A 181 3.85 -11.29 30.57
CA THR A 181 4.63 -10.28 29.88
C THR A 181 4.06 -8.92 30.18
N PRO A 182 4.88 -7.89 30.47
CA PRO A 182 4.36 -6.55 30.52
C PRO A 182 3.61 -6.32 29.21
N ALA A 183 2.31 -6.01 29.30
CA ALA A 183 1.59 -5.47 28.16
C ALA A 183 2.46 -4.34 27.59
N PRO A 184 2.55 -4.17 26.26
CA PRO A 184 3.23 -3.00 25.72
C PRO A 184 2.72 -1.81 26.51
N SER A 185 3.61 -1.02 27.11
CA SER A 185 3.16 0.22 27.73
C SER A 185 2.26 0.91 26.72
N GLY A 186 1.13 1.48 27.16
CA GLY A 186 0.23 2.19 26.26
C GLY A 186 0.99 3.20 25.37
N GLU A 187 2.13 3.69 25.85
CA GLU A 187 3.11 4.51 25.12
C GLU A 187 3.75 3.82 23.91
N SER A 188 4.24 2.57 24.00
CA SER A 188 4.91 1.90 22.85
C SER A 188 3.93 1.59 21.70
N LEU A 189 2.73 1.09 22.02
CA LEU A 189 1.68 0.90 21.01
C LEU A 189 1.22 2.25 20.44
N ARG A 190 1.16 3.30 21.29
CA ARG A 190 0.79 4.65 20.86
C ARG A 190 1.85 5.29 19.97
N GLU A 191 3.13 5.07 20.22
CA GLU A 191 4.22 5.53 19.34
C GLU A 191 4.15 4.86 17.98
N GLN A 192 4.04 3.53 17.94
CA GLN A 192 3.88 2.79 16.68
C GLN A 192 2.61 3.21 15.92
N PHE A 193 1.52 3.44 16.64
CA PHE A 193 0.28 3.94 16.06
C PHE A 193 0.44 5.36 15.50
N ASN A 194 1.09 6.26 16.23
CA ASN A 194 1.36 7.64 15.81
C ASN A 194 2.31 7.69 14.60
N GLU A 195 3.31 6.82 14.55
CA GLU A 195 4.23 6.72 13.42
C GLU A 195 3.50 6.24 12.16
N ARG A 196 2.69 5.18 12.26
CA ARG A 196 1.86 4.72 11.14
C ARG A 196 0.82 5.76 10.69
N LEU A 197 0.25 6.53 11.63
CA LEU A 197 -0.61 7.66 11.29
C LEU A 197 0.14 8.72 10.46
N ARG A 198 1.43 8.99 10.76
CA ARG A 198 2.26 9.89 9.96
C ARG A 198 2.57 9.32 8.57
N GLU A 199 2.83 8.02 8.45
CA GLU A 199 3.07 7.38 7.14
C GLU A 199 1.84 7.43 6.24
N GLU A 200 0.65 7.12 6.76
CA GLU A 200 -0.60 7.20 5.99
C GLU A 200 -0.96 8.65 5.63
N ARG A 201 -0.59 9.63 6.47
CA ARG A 201 -0.67 11.06 6.13
C ARG A 201 0.13 11.36 4.87
N GLU A 202 1.43 11.02 4.84
CA GLU A 202 2.27 11.29 3.67
C GLU A 202 1.71 10.63 2.40
N ARG A 203 1.15 9.42 2.54
CA ARG A 203 0.56 8.69 1.43
C ARG A 203 -0.72 9.36 0.92
N MET A 204 -1.59 9.85 1.81
CA MET A 204 -2.79 10.59 1.45
C MET A 204 -2.49 11.99 0.89
N GLU A 205 -1.51 12.70 1.45
CA GLU A 205 -1.02 13.98 0.91
C GLU A 205 -0.50 13.81 -0.51
N LYS A 206 0.34 12.79 -0.78
CA LYS A 206 0.81 12.47 -2.13
C LYS A 206 -0.36 12.18 -3.08
N LYS A 207 -1.38 11.43 -2.63
CA LYS A 207 -2.60 11.16 -3.42
C LYS A 207 -3.44 12.42 -3.66
N MET A 208 -3.57 13.31 -2.67
CA MET A 208 -4.33 14.57 -2.78
C MET A 208 -3.61 15.60 -3.67
N LYS A 209 -2.30 15.82 -3.46
CA LYS A 209 -1.48 16.69 -4.31
C LYS A 209 -1.57 16.26 -5.77
N LYS A 210 -1.42 14.96 -6.03
CA LYS A 210 -1.63 14.39 -7.37
C LYS A 210 -3.04 14.65 -7.93
N LYS A 211 -4.11 14.42 -7.15
CA LYS A 211 -5.50 14.73 -7.58
C LYS A 211 -5.74 16.23 -7.80
N GLN A 212 -5.09 17.10 -7.04
CA GLN A 212 -5.23 18.54 -7.12
C GLN A 212 -4.44 19.12 -8.30
N GLU A 213 -3.23 18.63 -8.53
CA GLU A 213 -2.44 18.87 -9.75
C GLU A 213 -3.21 18.42 -10.99
N GLU A 214 -3.82 17.23 -10.97
CA GLU A 214 -4.70 16.72 -12.03
C GLU A 214 -5.97 17.60 -12.22
N ARG A 215 -6.50 18.22 -11.15
CA ARG A 215 -7.63 19.18 -11.25
C ARG A 215 -7.20 20.52 -11.83
N LEU A 216 -6.08 21.09 -11.36
CA LEU A 216 -5.54 22.36 -11.83
C LEU A 216 -5.16 22.28 -13.31
N THR A 217 -4.47 21.21 -13.73
CA THR A 217 -4.19 20.95 -15.15
C THR A 217 -5.47 20.84 -15.96
N ARG A 218 -6.51 20.13 -15.46
CA ARG A 218 -7.82 20.07 -16.15
C ARG A 218 -8.50 21.43 -16.27
N GLU A 219 -8.45 22.29 -15.25
CA GLU A 219 -9.05 23.63 -15.27
C GLU A 219 -8.28 24.61 -16.17
N GLU A 220 -6.95 24.57 -16.15
CA GLU A 220 -6.09 25.36 -17.04
C GLU A 220 -6.26 24.95 -18.50
N VAL A 221 -6.29 23.65 -18.78
CA VAL A 221 -6.60 23.11 -20.11
C VAL A 221 -7.99 23.58 -20.56
N LYS A 222 -8.99 23.61 -19.65
CA LYS A 222 -10.34 24.09 -19.97
C LYS A 222 -10.39 25.59 -20.27
N LYS A 223 -9.73 26.44 -19.47
CA LYS A 223 -9.62 27.90 -19.72
C LYS A 223 -8.88 28.22 -21.03
N ASN A 224 -7.80 27.51 -21.32
CA ASN A 224 -7.04 27.68 -22.55
C ASN A 224 -7.85 27.24 -23.77
N LYS A 225 -8.63 26.17 -23.64
CA LYS A 225 -9.54 25.67 -24.69
C LYS A 225 -10.72 26.62 -24.94
N GLU A 226 -11.26 27.30 -23.92
CA GLU A 226 -12.29 28.34 -24.08
C GLU A 226 -11.77 29.59 -24.79
N LYS A 227 -10.55 30.05 -24.49
CA LYS A 227 -9.90 31.17 -25.22
C LYS A 227 -9.65 30.83 -26.69
N LEU A 228 -9.24 29.60 -26.99
CA LEU A 228 -8.89 29.16 -28.35
C LEU A 228 -10.13 28.87 -29.22
N LYS A 229 -11.26 28.47 -28.62
CA LYS A 229 -12.56 28.22 -29.30
C LYS A 229 -13.21 29.46 -29.90
N SER A 230 -12.77 30.67 -29.56
CA SER A 230 -13.28 31.92 -30.14
C SER A 230 -12.77 32.23 -31.57
N LYS A 231 -11.88 31.39 -32.13
CA LYS A 231 -11.11 31.79 -33.33
C LYS A 231 -11.21 30.96 -34.61
N LEU A 232 -11.78 29.76 -34.68
CA LEU A 232 -11.94 29.07 -35.98
C LEU A 232 -13.17 28.16 -36.05
N HIS A 233 -13.95 28.34 -37.12
CA HIS A 233 -15.12 27.58 -37.56
C HIS A 233 -14.71 26.56 -38.63
N GLU A 234 -15.47 25.46 -38.70
CA GLU A 234 -15.65 24.52 -39.82
C GLU A 234 -14.69 23.31 -40.03
N ARG A 235 -15.36 22.13 -40.02
CA ARG A 235 -15.09 20.82 -40.70
C ARG A 235 -14.63 19.61 -39.87
N ASP A 236 -15.63 18.94 -39.29
CA ASP A 236 -16.10 17.54 -39.49
C ASP A 236 -15.19 16.30 -39.58
N GLN A 237 -15.64 15.30 -38.78
CA GLN A 237 -15.67 13.82 -38.94
C GLN A 237 -14.62 12.88 -38.26
N SER A 238 -14.99 12.46 -37.05
CA SER A 238 -15.05 11.10 -36.43
C SER A 238 -13.96 10.03 -36.63
N SER A 239 -13.41 9.53 -35.51
CA SER A 239 -13.43 8.08 -35.13
C SER A 239 -12.98 7.84 -33.68
N VAL A 240 -13.84 7.19 -32.88
CA VAL A 240 -13.59 6.71 -31.51
C VAL A 240 -12.78 5.41 -31.59
N ILE A 241 -11.71 5.28 -30.81
CA ILE A 241 -10.80 4.13 -30.88
C ILE A 241 -11.26 2.97 -30.00
N ASN A 242 -11.45 1.82 -30.65
CA ASN A 242 -11.67 0.52 -30.05
C ASN A 242 -10.41 0.02 -29.30
N PRO A 243 -10.56 -0.80 -28.24
CA PRO A 243 -9.47 -1.53 -27.56
C PRO A 243 -8.67 -2.52 -28.44
N THR A 244 -8.84 -2.48 -29.76
CA THR A 244 -8.22 -3.35 -30.77
C THR A 244 -7.08 -2.67 -31.55
N MET A 245 -6.73 -1.41 -31.25
CA MET A 245 -5.65 -0.71 -31.98
C MET A 245 -4.27 -1.12 -31.45
N GLY A 246 -3.45 -1.67 -32.34
CA GLY A 246 -2.06 -2.03 -32.03
C GLY A 246 -1.14 -0.82 -31.89
N LEU A 247 0.00 -1.04 -31.22
CA LEU A 247 1.04 -0.04 -31.01
C LEU A 247 2.18 -0.24 -32.02
N ASN A 248 2.51 0.79 -32.79
CA ASN A 248 3.66 0.82 -33.69
C ASN A 248 4.78 1.64 -33.05
N VAL A 249 5.89 0.99 -32.70
CA VAL A 249 7.05 1.60 -32.05
C VAL A 249 8.20 1.70 -33.05
N VAL A 250 8.70 2.91 -33.29
CA VAL A 250 9.76 3.20 -34.26
C VAL A 250 11.03 3.59 -33.52
N LEU A 251 12.09 2.79 -33.63
CA LEU A 251 13.35 3.02 -32.92
C LEU A 251 14.30 3.83 -33.79
N LEU A 252 14.68 5.03 -33.34
CA LEU A 252 15.51 5.99 -34.08
C LEU A 252 16.76 6.33 -33.25
N GLY A 253 17.91 6.57 -33.87
CA GLY A 253 19.13 6.95 -33.15
C GLY A 253 20.42 6.48 -33.83
N LYS A 254 21.59 6.78 -33.27
CA LYS A 254 22.89 6.47 -33.88
C LYS A 254 23.17 4.97 -33.95
N THR A 255 24.14 4.58 -34.77
CA THR A 255 24.64 3.20 -34.80
C THR A 255 25.22 2.83 -33.43
N GLY A 256 24.85 1.65 -32.92
CA GLY A 256 25.30 1.19 -31.60
C GLY A 256 24.56 1.79 -30.40
N ALA A 257 23.59 2.69 -30.57
CA ALA A 257 22.82 3.31 -29.47
C ALA A 257 21.95 2.35 -28.65
N GLY A 258 21.81 1.09 -29.06
CA GLY A 258 20.98 0.10 -28.36
C GLY A 258 19.61 -0.17 -29.00
N LYS A 259 19.31 0.37 -30.19
CA LYS A 259 18.01 0.17 -30.89
C LYS A 259 17.55 -1.29 -30.96
N SER A 260 18.35 -2.17 -31.58
CA SER A 260 18.01 -3.60 -31.70
C SER A 260 17.83 -4.28 -30.32
N SER A 261 18.63 -3.90 -29.32
CA SER A 261 18.47 -4.43 -27.95
C SER A 261 17.17 -3.95 -27.32
N SER A 262 16.85 -2.66 -27.40
CA SER A 262 15.58 -2.11 -26.91
C SER A 262 14.37 -2.75 -27.61
N GLY A 263 14.48 -3.07 -28.90
CA GLY A 263 13.43 -3.80 -29.62
C GLY A 263 13.22 -5.23 -29.08
N ASN A 264 14.30 -5.91 -28.71
CA ASN A 264 14.21 -7.21 -28.03
C ASN A 264 13.58 -7.11 -26.64
N THR A 265 13.97 -6.08 -25.87
CA THR A 265 13.40 -5.79 -24.55
C THR A 265 11.89 -5.56 -24.65
N ILE A 266 11.43 -4.71 -25.57
CA ILE A 266 10.00 -4.41 -25.77
C ILE A 266 9.20 -5.67 -26.13
N LEU A 267 9.74 -6.53 -26.99
CA LEU A 267 9.07 -7.76 -27.43
C LEU A 267 9.22 -8.93 -26.44
N GLY A 268 10.02 -8.77 -25.37
CA GLY A 268 10.33 -9.84 -24.41
C GLY A 268 11.04 -11.06 -25.02
N ARG A 269 11.63 -10.91 -26.22
CA ARG A 269 12.30 -12.00 -26.95
C ARG A 269 13.40 -11.47 -27.85
N ARG A 270 14.35 -12.33 -28.21
CA ARG A 270 15.43 -12.00 -29.16
C ARG A 270 14.94 -11.98 -30.62
N ALA A 271 14.23 -10.93 -31.02
CA ALA A 271 13.68 -10.75 -32.37
C ALA A 271 14.67 -10.09 -33.35
N PHE A 272 15.53 -9.19 -32.87
CA PHE A 272 16.55 -8.47 -33.63
C PHE A 272 17.97 -8.95 -33.26
N SER A 273 18.83 -9.15 -34.27
CA SER A 273 20.24 -9.47 -34.04
C SER A 273 21.00 -8.29 -33.43
N SER A 274 21.51 -8.47 -32.21
CA SER A 274 22.25 -7.46 -31.42
C SER A 274 23.78 -7.63 -31.43
N LYS A 275 24.34 -8.46 -32.32
CA LYS A 275 25.79 -8.74 -32.35
C LYS A 275 26.59 -7.46 -32.61
N LYS A 276 27.65 -7.23 -31.81
CA LYS A 276 28.68 -6.20 -32.03
C LYS A 276 29.47 -6.52 -33.31
N THR A 277 28.91 -6.23 -34.49
CA THR A 277 29.58 -6.49 -35.78
C THR A 277 30.26 -5.24 -36.30
N THR A 278 31.57 -5.35 -36.58
CA THR A 278 32.40 -4.33 -37.23
C THR A 278 32.23 -4.27 -38.75
N LYS A 279 31.29 -5.06 -39.33
CA LYS A 279 31.07 -5.19 -40.78
C LYS A 279 29.58 -5.16 -41.12
N LEU A 280 29.23 -4.30 -42.10
CA LEU A 280 27.91 -4.00 -42.70
C LEU A 280 26.93 -3.19 -41.83
N VAL A 281 26.83 -1.88 -42.11
CA VAL A 281 25.75 -0.99 -41.64
C VAL A 281 24.42 -1.51 -42.19
N ARG A 282 23.44 -1.77 -41.32
CA ARG A 282 22.06 -2.14 -41.71
C ARG A 282 21.52 -1.03 -42.64
N ARG A 283 21.09 -1.38 -43.85
CA ARG A 283 20.59 -0.42 -44.87
C ARG A 283 19.06 -0.35 -44.95
N ASP A 284 18.37 -1.18 -44.19
CA ASP A 284 16.91 -1.29 -44.25
C ASP A 284 16.28 -1.39 -42.86
N VAL A 285 15.00 -1.02 -42.75
CA VAL A 285 14.18 -1.15 -41.54
C VAL A 285 13.76 -2.61 -41.38
N THR A 286 14.00 -3.17 -40.20
CA THR A 286 13.49 -4.49 -39.80
C THR A 286 12.27 -4.32 -38.91
N VAL A 287 11.22 -5.13 -39.13
CA VAL A 287 9.97 -5.05 -38.37
C VAL A 287 9.69 -6.40 -37.74
N GLU A 288 9.40 -6.40 -36.45
CA GLU A 288 9.02 -7.59 -35.69
C GLU A 288 7.76 -7.29 -34.89
N SER A 289 6.85 -8.26 -34.83
CA SER A 289 5.56 -8.15 -34.15
C SER A 289 5.51 -9.10 -32.96
N GLY A 290 4.85 -8.67 -31.88
CA GLY A 290 4.63 -9.49 -30.70
C GLY A 290 3.35 -9.09 -29.96
N ASP A 291 2.93 -9.94 -29.04
CA ASP A 291 1.92 -9.61 -28.04
C ASP A 291 2.64 -9.19 -26.76
N VAL A 292 2.36 -7.97 -26.29
CA VAL A 292 2.96 -7.40 -25.07
C VAL A 292 1.83 -7.00 -24.15
N PHE A 293 1.69 -7.67 -23.00
CA PHE A 293 0.59 -7.49 -22.05
C PHE A 293 -0.83 -7.64 -22.66
N GLY A 294 -1.01 -8.51 -23.65
CA GLY A 294 -2.29 -8.70 -24.34
C GLY A 294 -2.58 -7.67 -25.44
N PHE A 295 -1.58 -6.87 -25.82
CA PHE A 295 -1.70 -5.85 -26.87
C PHE A 295 -0.78 -6.18 -28.07
N PRO A 296 -1.28 -6.08 -29.31
CA PRO A 296 -0.43 -6.24 -30.49
C PRO A 296 0.54 -5.06 -30.63
N VAL A 297 1.84 -5.36 -30.65
CA VAL A 297 2.93 -4.38 -30.79
C VAL A 297 3.78 -4.71 -32.00
N ASN A 298 4.01 -3.73 -32.87
CA ASN A 298 4.96 -3.78 -33.97
C ASN A 298 6.16 -2.90 -33.64
N VAL A 299 7.37 -3.46 -33.68
CA VAL A 299 8.61 -2.72 -33.44
C VAL A 299 9.37 -2.58 -34.76
N TYR A 300 9.67 -1.35 -35.17
CA TYR A 300 10.43 -0.99 -36.35
C TYR A 300 11.85 -0.57 -35.92
N ASP A 301 12.85 -1.42 -36.17
CA ASP A 301 14.26 -1.13 -35.92
C ASP A 301 14.90 -0.53 -37.18
N THR A 302 15.26 0.75 -37.13
CA THR A 302 15.82 1.46 -38.28
C THR A 302 17.35 1.36 -38.33
N PRO A 303 17.97 1.60 -39.50
CA PRO A 303 19.39 1.94 -39.60
C PRO A 303 19.78 3.06 -38.63
N GLY A 304 21.03 3.07 -38.17
CA GLY A 304 21.54 4.21 -37.40
C GLY A 304 21.82 5.40 -38.29
N PHE A 305 21.42 6.61 -37.91
CA PHE A 305 21.46 7.80 -38.80
C PHE A 305 22.76 8.61 -38.77
N PHE A 306 23.76 8.17 -37.99
CA PHE A 306 25.08 8.78 -37.92
C PHE A 306 26.09 7.98 -38.77
N ASN A 307 26.92 8.66 -39.56
CA ASN A 307 27.86 8.08 -40.54
C ASN A 307 27.19 7.14 -41.58
N THR A 308 25.96 7.44 -41.98
CA THR A 308 25.30 6.73 -43.09
C THR A 308 25.78 7.27 -44.44
N VAL A 309 26.02 6.36 -45.39
CA VAL A 309 26.18 6.70 -46.82
C VAL A 309 24.87 7.26 -47.41
N MET A 310 23.76 7.13 -46.68
CA MET A 310 22.43 7.52 -47.13
C MET A 310 22.17 9.02 -46.96
N SER A 311 21.58 9.65 -47.97
CA SER A 311 21.16 11.06 -47.95
C SER A 311 19.98 11.28 -46.99
N ASP A 312 19.74 12.54 -46.60
CA ASP A 312 18.58 12.91 -45.78
C ASP A 312 17.26 12.48 -46.47
N GLU A 313 17.20 12.62 -47.79
CA GLU A 313 16.06 12.25 -48.63
C GLU A 313 15.83 10.74 -48.66
N GLU A 314 16.90 9.93 -48.78
CA GLU A 314 16.79 8.47 -48.77
C GLU A 314 16.29 7.95 -47.42
N ILE A 315 16.71 8.59 -46.32
CA ILE A 315 16.24 8.25 -44.97
C ILE A 315 14.76 8.67 -44.80
N GLN A 316 14.40 9.87 -45.25
CA GLN A 316 13.04 10.37 -45.18
C GLN A 316 12.09 9.50 -46.00
N GLN A 317 12.49 9.09 -47.21
CA GLN A 317 11.75 8.17 -48.05
C GLN A 317 11.59 6.80 -47.36
N MET A 318 12.66 6.26 -46.77
CA MET A 318 12.61 5.01 -46.03
C MET A 318 11.61 5.06 -44.86
N ILE A 319 11.62 6.10 -44.04
CA ILE A 319 10.67 6.26 -42.92
C ILE A 319 9.25 6.44 -43.45
N ASN A 320 9.05 7.27 -44.47
CA ASN A 320 7.72 7.50 -45.04
C ASN A 320 7.10 6.22 -45.65
N GLU A 321 7.84 5.52 -46.50
CA GLU A 321 7.36 4.33 -47.23
C GLU A 321 7.29 3.08 -46.35
N LYS A 322 8.32 2.83 -45.53
CA LYS A 322 8.42 1.57 -44.77
C LYS A 322 7.82 1.63 -43.38
N VAL A 323 7.64 2.83 -42.83
CA VAL A 323 7.09 3.03 -41.48
C VAL A 323 5.76 3.75 -41.54
N LEU A 324 5.72 5.04 -41.93
CA LEU A 324 4.51 5.87 -41.80
C LEU A 324 3.33 5.37 -42.64
N GLN A 325 3.55 4.94 -43.89
CA GLN A 325 2.49 4.35 -44.72
C GLN A 325 1.92 3.05 -44.13
N LYS A 326 2.76 2.27 -43.43
CA LYS A 326 2.36 1.01 -42.79
C LYS A 326 1.74 1.19 -41.40
N CYS A 327 1.92 2.35 -40.76
CA CYS A 327 1.39 2.67 -39.43
C CYS A 327 -0.08 3.12 -39.44
N SER A 328 -0.83 2.88 -40.51
CA SER A 328 -2.16 3.45 -40.76
C SER A 328 -3.30 2.85 -39.92
N SER A 329 -3.05 1.80 -39.13
CA SER A 329 -4.06 1.07 -38.34
C SER A 329 -3.80 1.03 -36.82
N GLY A 330 -2.92 1.89 -36.28
CA GLY A 330 -2.56 1.85 -34.86
C GLY A 330 -1.91 3.12 -34.33
N LEU A 331 -1.65 3.17 -33.02
CA LEU A 331 -0.91 4.27 -32.38
C LEU A 331 0.56 4.22 -32.80
N CYS A 332 1.09 5.27 -33.43
CA CYS A 332 2.49 5.33 -33.85
C CYS A 332 3.32 6.20 -32.90
N VAL A 333 4.39 5.63 -32.35
CA VAL A 333 5.31 6.27 -31.39
C VAL A 333 6.74 6.15 -31.87
N PHE A 334 7.48 7.26 -31.81
CA PHE A 334 8.91 7.30 -32.16
C PHE A 334 9.74 7.31 -30.87
N LEU A 335 10.70 6.38 -30.74
CA LEU A 335 11.64 6.34 -29.63
C LEU A 335 13.02 6.79 -30.11
N LEU A 336 13.47 7.96 -29.65
CA LEU A 336 14.82 8.47 -29.81
C LEU A 336 15.75 7.77 -28.83
N VAL A 337 16.48 6.77 -29.32
CA VAL A 337 17.36 5.91 -28.53
C VAL A 337 18.72 6.55 -28.33
N ILE A 338 19.05 6.83 -27.07
CA ILE A 338 20.30 7.47 -26.62
C ILE A 338 20.93 6.57 -25.54
N LYS A 339 22.26 6.48 -25.48
CA LYS A 339 22.93 5.78 -24.39
C LYS A 339 23.05 6.70 -23.18
N ALA A 340 22.79 6.16 -21.99
CA ALA A 340 22.98 6.87 -20.74
C ALA A 340 24.44 6.80 -20.27
N ASP A 341 25.39 7.16 -21.15
CA ASP A 341 26.83 7.21 -20.84
C ASP A 341 27.39 8.61 -21.03
N ARG A 342 27.32 9.18 -22.25
CA ARG A 342 27.72 10.56 -22.55
C ARG A 342 26.86 11.10 -23.68
N PHE A 343 26.37 12.33 -23.55
CA PHE A 343 25.71 13.02 -24.66
C PHE A 343 26.75 13.69 -25.58
N THR A 344 27.08 13.01 -26.67
CA THR A 344 28.13 13.41 -27.63
C THR A 344 27.61 14.32 -28.73
N GLU A 345 28.52 15.08 -29.36
CA GLU A 345 28.22 15.87 -30.57
C GLU A 345 27.66 14.98 -31.72
N GLU A 346 28.05 13.70 -31.75
CA GLU A 346 27.48 12.72 -32.68
C GLU A 346 25.98 12.46 -32.41
N GLU A 347 25.58 12.33 -31.15
CA GLU A 347 24.17 12.17 -30.76
C GLU A 347 23.36 13.42 -31.07
N ARG A 348 23.90 14.59 -30.75
CA ARG A 348 23.28 15.88 -31.07
C ARG A 348 22.97 15.99 -32.56
N LYS A 349 23.97 15.79 -33.44
CA LYS A 349 23.78 15.81 -34.90
C LYS A 349 22.78 14.76 -35.37
N THR A 350 22.76 13.60 -34.72
CA THR A 350 21.79 12.54 -35.02
C THR A 350 20.35 12.97 -34.68
N VAL A 351 20.14 13.59 -33.52
CA VAL A 351 18.85 14.12 -33.09
C VAL A 351 18.37 15.23 -34.03
N GLU A 352 19.22 16.21 -34.35
CA GLU A 352 18.89 17.30 -35.30
C GLU A 352 18.47 16.75 -36.67
N LYS A 353 19.16 15.72 -37.16
CA LYS A 353 18.81 15.02 -38.39
C LYS A 353 17.45 14.33 -38.30
N ILE A 354 17.18 13.61 -37.21
CA ILE A 354 15.89 12.93 -36.99
C ILE A 354 14.73 13.93 -36.88
N GLU A 355 14.93 15.04 -36.19
CA GLU A 355 13.93 16.11 -36.06
C GLU A 355 13.54 16.70 -37.42
N LYS A 356 14.54 16.95 -38.28
CA LYS A 356 14.33 17.40 -39.66
C LYS A 356 13.50 16.39 -40.47
N ILE A 357 13.71 15.09 -40.25
CA ILE A 357 13.02 14.01 -40.97
C ILE A 357 11.58 13.81 -40.46
N LEU A 358 11.36 13.78 -39.15
CA LEU A 358 10.05 13.55 -38.54
C LEU A 358 9.12 14.76 -38.67
N GLY A 359 9.68 15.97 -38.69
CA GLY A 359 8.92 17.22 -38.68
C GLY A 359 8.19 17.50 -37.36
N GLU A 360 7.73 18.74 -37.19
CA GLU A 360 7.07 19.19 -35.95
C GLU A 360 5.80 18.40 -35.60
N ASN A 361 5.08 17.89 -36.62
CA ASN A 361 3.83 17.16 -36.43
C ASN A 361 3.99 15.86 -35.62
N ASN A 362 5.17 15.23 -35.69
CA ASN A 362 5.47 13.98 -34.99
C ASN A 362 6.13 14.19 -33.63
N LYS A 363 6.44 15.45 -33.26
CA LYS A 363 7.05 15.79 -31.98
C LYS A 363 6.23 15.28 -30.80
N LYS A 364 4.90 15.44 -30.85
CA LYS A 364 3.94 14.97 -29.82
C LYS A 364 3.90 13.45 -29.61
N ASN A 365 4.37 12.69 -30.59
CA ASN A 365 4.43 11.22 -30.56
C ASN A 365 5.86 10.68 -30.36
N THR A 366 6.83 11.55 -30.10
CA THR A 366 8.25 11.19 -29.99
C THR A 366 8.71 11.19 -28.52
N TRP A 367 9.32 10.10 -28.06
CA TRP A 367 9.84 9.91 -26.70
C TRP A 367 11.35 9.68 -26.73
N ILE A 368 12.06 10.06 -25.67
CA ILE A 368 13.48 9.72 -25.50
C ILE A 368 13.59 8.39 -24.76
N LEU A 369 14.34 7.43 -25.32
CA LEU A 369 14.64 6.16 -24.67
C LEU A 369 16.13 6.11 -24.33
N PHE A 370 16.44 6.25 -23.06
CA PHE A 370 17.78 6.02 -22.53
C PHE A 370 18.04 4.52 -22.40
N THR A 371 19.20 4.07 -22.81
CA THR A 371 19.67 2.68 -22.65
C THR A 371 20.89 2.65 -21.75
N ARG A 372 21.24 1.46 -21.25
CA ARG A 372 22.37 1.24 -20.32
C ARG A 372 22.13 1.82 -18.92
N GLY A 373 20.90 1.69 -18.40
CA GLY A 373 20.59 2.09 -17.03
C GLY A 373 21.43 1.38 -15.96
N ASP A 374 21.99 0.22 -16.27
CA ASP A 374 23.01 -0.48 -15.48
C ASP A 374 24.30 0.35 -15.30
N GLU A 375 24.78 1.06 -16.32
CA GLU A 375 25.98 1.88 -16.20
C GLU A 375 25.74 3.07 -15.24
N LEU A 376 24.53 3.65 -15.26
CA LEU A 376 24.10 4.64 -14.27
C LEU A 376 24.01 4.05 -12.85
N GLU A 377 23.45 2.84 -12.70
CA GLU A 377 23.38 2.11 -11.42
C GLU A 377 24.79 1.83 -10.85
N GLU A 378 25.75 1.41 -11.68
CA GLU A 378 27.14 1.15 -11.27
C GLU A 378 27.87 2.41 -10.80
N GLU A 379 27.55 3.57 -11.38
CA GLU A 379 28.10 4.87 -11.00
C GLU A 379 27.35 5.54 -9.84
N ASN A 380 26.29 4.91 -9.31
CA ASN A 380 25.34 5.51 -8.35
C ASN A 380 24.70 6.82 -8.83
N THR A 381 24.55 6.99 -10.15
CA THR A 381 23.98 8.18 -10.78
C THR A 381 22.53 7.89 -11.16
N THR A 382 21.61 8.80 -10.86
CA THR A 382 20.21 8.71 -11.30
C THR A 382 20.05 9.20 -12.74
N ILE A 383 18.98 8.79 -13.43
CA ILE A 383 18.70 9.34 -14.77
C ILE A 383 18.46 10.85 -14.73
N GLN A 384 17.92 11.39 -13.64
CA GLN A 384 17.77 12.83 -13.45
C GLN A 384 19.13 13.53 -13.39
N GLU A 385 20.08 13.02 -12.60
CA GLU A 385 21.44 13.57 -12.53
C GLU A 385 22.16 13.50 -13.88
N PHE A 386 22.00 12.40 -14.64
CA PHE A 386 22.54 12.31 -15.99
C PHE A 386 21.92 13.34 -16.95
N ILE A 387 20.61 13.57 -16.89
CA ILE A 387 19.93 14.59 -17.71
C ILE A 387 20.41 16.01 -17.34
N GLU A 388 20.70 16.24 -16.07
CA GLU A 388 21.19 17.53 -15.55
C GLU A 388 22.69 17.76 -15.78
N GLU A 389 23.44 16.74 -16.20
CA GLU A 389 24.89 16.83 -16.43
C GLU A 389 25.26 17.85 -17.52
N THR A 390 24.43 17.99 -18.57
CA THR A 390 24.68 18.89 -19.69
C THR A 390 23.43 19.70 -20.05
N GLU A 391 23.61 20.99 -20.31
CA GLU A 391 22.49 21.87 -20.72
C GLU A 391 21.90 21.46 -22.08
N GLU A 392 22.70 20.85 -22.96
CA GLU A 392 22.25 20.30 -24.23
C GLU A 392 21.25 19.15 -24.03
N LEU A 393 21.53 18.21 -23.12
CA LEU A 393 20.65 17.07 -22.85
C LEU A 393 19.38 17.51 -22.11
N LYS A 394 19.53 18.42 -21.14
CA LYS A 394 18.40 19.05 -20.45
C LYS A 394 17.47 19.77 -21.40
N THR A 395 18.02 20.56 -22.33
CA THR A 395 17.26 21.24 -23.40
C THR A 395 16.55 20.24 -24.29
N LEU A 396 17.20 19.12 -24.64
CA LEU A 396 16.59 18.06 -25.44
C LEU A 396 15.40 17.41 -24.72
N VAL A 397 15.55 17.03 -23.45
CA VAL A 397 14.46 16.42 -22.65
C VAL A 397 13.30 17.40 -22.46
N GLN A 398 13.59 18.67 -22.21
CA GLN A 398 12.59 19.72 -22.12
C GLN A 398 11.85 19.94 -23.45
N LYS A 399 12.55 19.87 -24.58
CA LYS A 399 11.97 19.99 -25.93
C LYS A 399 10.92 18.91 -26.21
N TYR A 400 11.07 17.73 -25.62
CA TYR A 400 10.10 16.63 -25.69
C TYR A 400 9.17 16.55 -24.47
N GLU A 401 9.01 17.64 -23.71
CA GLU A 401 8.08 17.74 -22.58
C GLU A 401 8.31 16.66 -21.50
N HIS A 402 9.58 16.37 -21.21
CA HIS A 402 9.97 15.34 -20.23
C HIS A 402 9.46 13.93 -20.55
N ARG A 403 9.11 13.65 -21.81
CA ARG A 403 8.72 12.31 -22.26
C ARG A 403 9.96 11.45 -22.51
N TYR A 404 10.45 10.84 -21.44
CA TYR A 404 11.56 9.90 -21.48
C TYR A 404 11.32 8.62 -20.67
N HIS A 405 12.11 7.60 -20.99
CA HIS A 405 12.14 6.31 -20.30
C HIS A 405 13.56 5.75 -20.29
N LEU A 406 13.89 4.91 -19.30
CA LEU A 406 15.21 4.29 -19.15
C LEU A 406 15.06 2.76 -19.21
N PHE A 407 15.86 2.11 -20.07
CA PHE A 407 16.00 0.66 -20.12
C PHE A 407 17.37 0.20 -19.62
N ASN A 408 17.35 -0.89 -18.86
CA ASN A 408 18.52 -1.72 -18.59
C ASN A 408 18.48 -2.92 -19.54
N ASN A 409 19.32 -2.88 -20.58
CA ASN A 409 19.31 -3.85 -21.67
C ASN A 409 20.27 -5.03 -21.45
N ILE A 410 20.88 -5.16 -20.26
CA ILE A 410 21.85 -6.23 -19.93
C ILE A 410 21.23 -7.33 -19.05
N LYS A 411 20.26 -6.99 -18.19
CA LYS A 411 19.56 -7.99 -17.37
C LYS A 411 18.62 -8.81 -18.26
N GLU A 412 19.03 -10.04 -18.59
CA GLU A 412 18.10 -11.06 -19.09
C GLU A 412 17.18 -11.42 -17.93
N GLU A 413 16.01 -10.80 -17.85
CA GLU A 413 14.98 -11.23 -16.92
C GLU A 413 14.51 -12.64 -17.32
N GLU A 414 14.77 -13.62 -16.45
CA GLU A 414 14.24 -14.98 -16.57
C GLU A 414 12.71 -14.91 -16.49
N GLU A 415 12.05 -15.25 -17.61
CA GLU A 415 10.60 -15.50 -17.74
C GLU A 415 9.64 -14.35 -17.39
N GLY A 416 9.37 -13.48 -18.37
CA GLY A 416 8.22 -12.54 -18.35
C GLY A 416 8.56 -11.18 -18.97
N THR A 417 7.56 -10.51 -19.56
CA THR A 417 7.73 -9.14 -20.08
C THR A 417 8.13 -8.18 -18.96
N SER A 418 9.31 -7.57 -19.10
CA SER A 418 9.95 -6.73 -18.07
C SER A 418 9.07 -5.58 -17.59
N GLU A 419 9.07 -5.34 -16.27
CA GLU A 419 8.36 -4.22 -15.63
C GLU A 419 8.74 -2.86 -16.26
N GLN A 420 9.96 -2.75 -16.82
CA GLN A 420 10.40 -1.57 -17.57
C GLN A 420 9.51 -1.30 -18.80
N VAL A 421 9.18 -2.35 -19.57
CA VAL A 421 8.31 -2.25 -20.76
C VAL A 421 6.89 -1.86 -20.37
N LYS A 422 6.38 -2.41 -19.27
CA LYS A 422 5.05 -2.09 -18.73
C LYS A 422 4.94 -0.61 -18.37
N ILE A 423 5.96 -0.06 -17.72
CA ILE A 423 6.04 1.36 -17.37
C ILE A 423 6.09 2.21 -18.65
N LEU A 424 6.88 1.84 -19.65
CA LEU A 424 6.93 2.54 -20.95
C LEU A 424 5.56 2.57 -21.63
N ILE A 425 4.88 1.42 -21.77
CA ILE A 425 3.58 1.32 -22.44
C ILE A 425 2.52 2.13 -21.68
N THR A 426 2.50 2.06 -20.35
CA THR A 426 1.58 2.84 -19.51
C THR A 426 1.78 4.34 -19.71
N LYS A 427 3.04 4.79 -19.74
CA LYS A 427 3.42 6.19 -20.00
C LYS A 427 2.94 6.66 -21.38
N ILE A 428 3.11 5.85 -22.42
CA ILE A 428 2.66 6.12 -23.79
C ILE A 428 1.14 6.21 -23.88
N GLN A 429 0.41 5.23 -23.33
CA GLN A 429 -1.05 5.18 -23.35
C GLN A 429 -1.67 6.36 -22.61
N LYS A 430 -1.11 6.72 -21.44
CA LYS A 430 -1.55 7.90 -20.68
C LYS A 430 -1.42 9.17 -21.53
N ASN A 431 -0.26 9.39 -22.15
CA ASN A 431 -0.04 10.55 -23.03
C ASN A 431 -1.02 10.61 -24.21
N TYR A 432 -1.37 9.44 -24.77
CA TYR A 432 -2.35 9.35 -25.85
C TYR A 432 -3.77 9.70 -25.39
N LEU A 433 -4.21 9.17 -24.24
CA LEU A 433 -5.50 9.48 -23.63
C LEU A 433 -5.61 10.96 -23.26
N ASP A 434 -4.53 11.55 -22.74
CA ASP A 434 -4.48 12.97 -22.40
C ASP A 434 -4.58 13.84 -23.68
N THR A 435 -4.00 13.38 -24.80
CA THR A 435 -4.10 14.05 -26.11
C THR A 435 -5.53 13.97 -26.68
N ILE A 436 -6.18 12.80 -26.61
CA ILE A 436 -7.57 12.59 -27.09
C ILE A 436 -8.59 13.32 -26.22
N ALA A 437 -8.45 13.29 -24.89
CA ALA A 437 -9.31 14.06 -23.98
C ALA A 437 -9.18 15.58 -24.23
N GLY A 438 -8.01 15.99 -24.72
CA GLY A 438 -7.73 17.32 -25.27
C GLY A 438 -8.46 17.65 -26.57
N GLU A 439 -8.92 16.66 -27.35
CA GLU A 439 -9.50 16.83 -28.69
C GLU A 439 -11.02 16.50 -28.76
N GLU A 440 -11.58 15.59 -27.96
CA GLU A 440 -12.97 15.04 -28.08
C GLU A 440 -14.15 15.87 -27.48
N ASN A 441 -13.99 17.16 -27.19
CA ASN A 441 -15.06 17.93 -26.51
C ASN A 441 -15.67 19.03 -27.38
N GLN A 442 -16.46 18.62 -28.39
CA GLN A 442 -17.43 19.45 -29.12
C GLN A 442 -18.60 18.58 -29.64
N GLU A 443 -19.81 18.88 -29.14
CA GLU A 443 -21.14 18.38 -29.54
C GLU A 443 -21.53 16.92 -29.24
N LEU A 444 -22.09 16.68 -28.04
CA LEU A 444 -23.42 16.05 -27.90
C LEU A 444 -24.02 16.50 -26.54
N ASN A 445 -25.21 17.09 -26.59
CA ASN A 445 -25.93 17.61 -25.42
C ASN A 445 -26.16 16.53 -24.35
N PRO A 446 -25.79 16.75 -23.07
CA PRO A 446 -25.96 15.74 -22.02
C PRO A 446 -27.38 15.82 -21.41
N PRO A 447 -28.00 14.69 -21.03
CA PRO A 447 -29.11 14.73 -20.09
C PRO A 447 -28.55 15.17 -18.72
N ARG A 448 -29.03 16.33 -18.26
CA ARG A 448 -28.79 16.91 -16.94
C ARG A 448 -28.85 15.86 -15.83
N ARG A 449 -27.75 15.62 -15.12
CA ARG A 449 -27.78 15.34 -13.67
C ARG A 449 -26.64 16.06 -12.96
N LYS A 450 -27.07 17.00 -12.12
CA LYS A 450 -26.26 17.83 -11.22
C LYS A 450 -25.63 16.92 -10.15
N ILE A 451 -24.31 16.94 -10.02
CA ILE A 451 -23.64 16.66 -8.74
C ILE A 451 -22.80 17.90 -8.47
N THR A 452 -23.30 18.69 -7.52
CA THR A 452 -22.80 19.98 -7.08
C THR A 452 -21.41 19.81 -6.47
N GLN A 453 -20.40 20.40 -7.10
CA GLN A 453 -19.14 20.74 -6.45
C GLN A 453 -19.39 22.00 -5.61
N HIS A 454 -19.68 21.82 -4.33
CA HIS A 454 -19.47 22.82 -3.30
C HIS A 454 -18.88 22.07 -2.11
N ILE A 455 -17.56 21.88 -2.10
CA ILE A 455 -16.83 21.79 -0.83
C ILE A 455 -16.43 23.23 -0.57
N GLU A 456 -17.35 23.97 0.04
CA GLU A 456 -17.03 25.23 0.70
C GLU A 456 -16.22 24.91 1.96
N PRO A 457 -15.20 25.73 2.29
CA PRO A 457 -14.46 25.57 3.53
C PRO A 457 -15.36 25.93 4.71
N PHE A 458 -15.26 25.15 5.79
CA PHE A 458 -15.65 25.48 7.16
C PHE A 458 -16.92 26.34 7.37
N SER A 459 -18.04 25.68 7.67
CA SER A 459 -19.04 26.28 8.56
C SER A 459 -19.11 25.49 9.87
N ARG A 460 -18.81 26.20 10.96
CA ARG A 460 -19.09 25.79 12.32
C ARG A 460 -20.62 25.68 12.49
N VAL A 461 -21.17 24.50 12.25
CA VAL A 461 -22.41 24.05 12.88
C VAL A 461 -22.11 22.75 13.63
N SER A 462 -21.71 22.89 14.88
CA SER A 462 -22.01 21.85 15.86
C SER A 462 -23.53 21.74 15.96
N SER A 463 -24.17 20.66 15.51
CA SER A 463 -25.45 20.20 16.09
C SER A 463 -26.11 19.05 15.32
N SER A 464 -26.29 17.92 16.00
CA SER A 464 -27.31 16.86 15.83
C SER A 464 -27.49 16.07 14.51
N PHE A 465 -27.07 16.51 13.31
CA PHE A 465 -27.49 15.85 12.05
C PHE A 465 -26.44 15.05 11.25
N SER A 466 -25.15 15.10 11.61
CA SER A 466 -24.11 14.30 10.94
C SER A 466 -24.03 12.89 11.55
N ARG A 467 -23.90 11.85 10.71
CA ARG A 467 -23.68 10.46 11.12
C ARG A 467 -22.44 9.91 10.42
N ARG A 468 -21.49 9.44 11.21
CA ARG A 468 -20.24 8.81 10.77
C ARG A 468 -20.32 7.35 11.17
N ILE A 469 -20.33 6.45 10.21
CA ILE A 469 -20.60 5.02 10.40
C ILE A 469 -19.38 4.25 9.93
N VAL A 470 -18.86 3.35 10.76
CA VAL A 470 -17.75 2.46 10.40
C VAL A 470 -18.27 1.03 10.35
N LEU A 471 -18.09 0.33 9.23
CA LEU A 471 -18.45 -1.09 9.12
C LEU A 471 -17.25 -1.98 9.43
N VAL A 472 -17.37 -2.87 10.42
CA VAL A 472 -16.30 -3.83 10.79
C VAL A 472 -16.80 -5.26 10.71
N GLY A 473 -15.94 -6.20 10.33
CA GLY A 473 -16.33 -7.60 10.11
C GLY A 473 -15.29 -8.36 9.29
N LYS A 474 -15.43 -9.69 9.23
CA LYS A 474 -14.59 -10.57 8.38
C LYS A 474 -14.74 -10.25 6.89
N SER A 475 -13.86 -10.77 6.04
CA SER A 475 -14.09 -10.70 4.58
C SER A 475 -15.32 -11.50 4.18
N GLY A 476 -15.98 -11.08 3.10
CA GLY A 476 -17.14 -11.78 2.53
C GLY A 476 -18.48 -11.58 3.26
N VAL A 477 -18.49 -10.94 4.43
CA VAL A 477 -19.73 -10.78 5.22
C VAL A 477 -20.72 -9.75 4.69
N GLY A 478 -20.37 -9.02 3.63
CA GLY A 478 -21.25 -8.02 2.99
C GLY A 478 -21.10 -6.59 3.49
N LYS A 479 -19.92 -6.18 3.99
CA LYS A 479 -19.63 -4.80 4.43
C LYS A 479 -19.83 -3.78 3.30
N SER A 480 -19.12 -3.93 2.19
CA SER A 480 -19.22 -3.03 1.02
C SER A 480 -20.63 -3.00 0.42
N ALA A 481 -21.32 -4.14 0.40
CA ALA A 481 -22.71 -4.21 -0.03
C ALA A 481 -23.64 -3.40 0.89
N SER A 482 -23.44 -3.52 2.21
CA SER A 482 -24.19 -2.74 3.21
C SER A 482 -23.87 -1.26 3.16
N ALA A 483 -22.62 -0.89 2.91
CA ALA A 483 -22.22 0.49 2.71
C ALA A 483 -22.94 1.11 1.49
N ASN A 484 -22.98 0.40 0.36
CA ASN A 484 -23.77 0.80 -0.81
C ASN A 484 -25.27 0.90 -0.52
N THR A 485 -25.83 -0.03 0.25
CA THR A 485 -27.24 0.03 0.69
C THR A 485 -27.51 1.32 1.48
N ILE A 486 -26.65 1.65 2.47
CA ILE A 486 -26.78 2.89 3.26
C ILE A 486 -26.70 4.13 2.35
N LEU A 487 -25.70 4.17 1.47
CA LEU A 487 -25.45 5.29 0.56
C LEU A 487 -26.56 5.47 -0.49
N GLY A 488 -27.26 4.39 -0.85
CA GLY A 488 -28.28 4.38 -1.89
C GLY A 488 -27.72 4.39 -3.32
N GLN A 489 -26.41 4.23 -3.48
CA GLN A 489 -25.71 4.21 -4.75
C GLN A 489 -24.48 3.29 -4.66
N LYS A 490 -23.96 2.85 -5.81
CA LYS A 490 -22.80 1.96 -5.88
C LYS A 490 -21.50 2.76 -5.84
N GLU A 491 -20.99 3.02 -4.64
CA GLU A 491 -19.67 3.64 -4.43
C GLU A 491 -18.56 2.59 -4.24
N PHE A 492 -18.87 1.50 -3.54
CA PHE A 492 -17.90 0.46 -3.21
C PHE A 492 -18.07 -0.77 -4.12
N THR A 493 -16.96 -1.40 -4.49
CA THR A 493 -17.01 -2.63 -5.30
C THR A 493 -17.44 -3.81 -4.43
N SER A 494 -18.70 -4.24 -4.57
CA SER A 494 -19.25 -5.40 -3.85
C SER A 494 -19.46 -6.58 -4.81
N VAL A 495 -18.40 -7.36 -5.07
CA VAL A 495 -18.47 -8.58 -5.90
C VAL A 495 -18.17 -9.82 -5.06
N SER A 496 -18.94 -10.89 -5.26
CA SER A 496 -18.67 -12.18 -4.62
C SER A 496 -17.48 -12.86 -5.31
N ARG A 497 -16.30 -12.81 -4.70
CA ARG A 497 -15.08 -13.49 -5.15
C ARG A 497 -14.54 -14.35 -4.01
N MET A 498 -13.74 -15.38 -4.36
CA MET A 498 -13.07 -16.24 -3.36
C MET A 498 -11.97 -15.52 -2.58
N CYS A 499 -11.54 -14.33 -3.03
CA CYS A 499 -10.54 -13.50 -2.39
C CYS A 499 -11.15 -12.18 -1.90
N SER A 500 -10.53 -11.54 -0.91
CA SER A 500 -10.95 -10.22 -0.44
C SER A 500 -10.84 -9.18 -1.56
N VAL A 501 -11.90 -8.38 -1.74
CA VAL A 501 -12.01 -7.34 -2.77
C VAL A 501 -11.62 -5.98 -2.20
N THR A 502 -11.98 -5.71 -0.95
CA THR A 502 -11.65 -4.48 -0.24
C THR A 502 -10.33 -4.68 0.48
N SER A 503 -9.27 -4.02 0.00
CA SER A 503 -7.92 -4.11 0.56
C SER A 503 -7.54 -2.93 1.46
N GLU A 504 -8.27 -1.82 1.40
CA GLU A 504 -7.98 -0.60 2.17
C GLU A 504 -9.29 0.07 2.64
N CYS A 505 -9.24 0.76 3.78
CA CYS A 505 -10.35 1.57 4.28
C CYS A 505 -10.68 2.71 3.32
N SER A 506 -11.98 2.90 3.03
CA SER A 506 -12.46 3.97 2.15
C SER A 506 -13.78 4.53 2.66
N ALA A 507 -14.02 5.83 2.44
CA ALA A 507 -15.24 6.49 2.86
C ALA A 507 -15.96 7.15 1.70
N ALA A 508 -17.28 7.17 1.80
CA ALA A 508 -18.15 7.92 0.91
C ALA A 508 -19.28 8.56 1.73
N GLU A 509 -19.80 9.66 1.21
CA GLU A 509 -20.80 10.48 1.90
C GLU A 509 -22.04 10.65 1.04
N THR A 510 -23.19 10.66 1.69
CA THR A 510 -24.48 10.96 1.06
C THR A 510 -25.35 11.79 2.02
N THR A 511 -26.47 12.30 1.52
CA THR A 511 -27.52 12.84 2.36
C THR A 511 -28.69 11.87 2.39
N VAL A 512 -29.06 11.40 3.58
CA VAL A 512 -30.25 10.56 3.78
C VAL A 512 -31.28 11.37 4.56
N SER A 513 -32.37 11.71 3.87
CA SER A 513 -33.43 12.58 4.38
C SER A 513 -32.84 13.96 4.77
N VAL A 514 -32.63 14.24 6.06
CA VAL A 514 -32.01 15.49 6.56
C VAL A 514 -30.62 15.27 7.18
N ARG A 515 -30.13 14.03 7.18
CA ARG A 515 -28.85 13.66 7.82
C ARG A 515 -27.74 13.59 6.78
N SER A 516 -26.59 14.19 7.09
CA SER A 516 -25.35 13.92 6.36
C SER A 516 -24.76 12.62 6.88
N VAL A 517 -24.64 11.61 6.02
CA VAL A 517 -24.19 10.26 6.39
C VAL A 517 -22.89 9.96 5.68
N SER A 518 -21.83 9.77 6.46
CA SER A 518 -20.51 9.31 6.02
C SER A 518 -20.31 7.86 6.44
N VAL A 519 -19.91 7.01 5.51
CA VAL A 519 -19.79 5.57 5.71
C VAL A 519 -18.39 5.12 5.35
N VAL A 520 -17.69 4.50 6.30
CA VAL A 520 -16.36 3.90 6.11
C VAL A 520 -16.50 2.39 5.91
N ASP A 521 -16.12 1.91 4.73
CA ASP A 521 -15.98 0.49 4.42
C ASP A 521 -14.54 0.04 4.74
N THR A 522 -14.40 -0.95 5.63
CA THR A 522 -13.09 -1.49 6.04
C THR A 522 -12.79 -2.81 5.32
N PRO A 523 -11.52 -3.23 5.23
CA PRO A 523 -11.20 -4.61 4.87
C PRO A 523 -11.67 -5.60 5.94
N GLY A 524 -11.43 -6.90 5.71
CA GLY A 524 -11.71 -7.96 6.68
C GLY A 524 -10.79 -7.93 7.90
N LEU A 525 -11.06 -7.04 8.86
CA LEU A 525 -10.18 -6.81 10.03
C LEU A 525 -10.00 -8.02 10.95
N PHE A 526 -10.86 -9.04 10.85
CA PHE A 526 -10.81 -10.25 11.69
C PHE A 526 -10.37 -11.50 10.91
N ASP A 527 -9.77 -11.33 9.72
CA ASP A 527 -9.27 -12.43 8.91
C ASP A 527 -7.83 -12.79 9.28
N THR A 528 -7.51 -14.08 9.27
CA THR A 528 -6.17 -14.60 9.62
C THR A 528 -5.10 -14.37 8.55
N GLN A 529 -5.42 -13.67 7.46
CA GLN A 529 -4.51 -13.47 6.31
C GLN A 529 -3.80 -12.11 6.34
N MET A 530 -4.29 -11.14 7.11
CA MET A 530 -3.68 -9.81 7.21
C MET A 530 -2.55 -9.84 8.25
N LYS A 531 -1.38 -9.31 7.89
CA LYS A 531 -0.25 -9.22 8.82
C LYS A 531 -0.56 -8.19 9.93
N PRO A 532 -0.03 -8.33 11.15
CA PRO A 532 -0.25 -7.37 12.24
C PRO A 532 0.05 -5.91 11.84
N GLU A 533 1.06 -5.70 10.99
CA GLU A 533 1.43 -4.39 10.49
C GLU A 533 0.37 -3.80 9.56
N GLU A 534 -0.12 -4.59 8.61
CA GLU A 534 -1.21 -4.19 7.70
C GLU A 534 -2.49 -3.89 8.48
N LEU A 535 -2.80 -4.71 9.48
CA LEU A 535 -3.95 -4.50 10.36
C LEU A 535 -3.84 -3.18 11.13
N MET A 536 -2.69 -2.88 11.73
CA MET A 536 -2.47 -1.62 12.44
C MET A 536 -2.59 -0.41 11.50
N MET A 537 -2.08 -0.52 10.28
CA MET A 537 -2.19 0.53 9.25
C MET A 537 -3.66 0.79 8.87
N GLU A 538 -4.45 -0.27 8.69
CA GLU A 538 -5.88 -0.16 8.37
C GLU A 538 -6.69 0.42 9.53
N ILE A 539 -6.35 0.10 10.78
CA ILE A 539 -6.95 0.71 11.97
C ILE A 539 -6.62 2.21 12.01
N ALA A 540 -5.35 2.58 11.84
CA ALA A 540 -4.91 3.98 11.83
C ALA A 540 -5.62 4.79 10.75
N ARG A 541 -5.73 4.24 9.54
CA ARG A 541 -6.46 4.84 8.43
C ARG A 541 -7.95 4.97 8.73
N CYS A 542 -8.59 3.95 9.31
CA CYS A 542 -9.99 4.01 9.72
C CYS A 542 -10.22 5.13 10.75
N VAL A 543 -9.37 5.24 11.76
CA VAL A 543 -9.42 6.30 12.79
C VAL A 543 -9.24 7.68 12.15
N TYR A 544 -8.24 7.83 11.29
CA TYR A 544 -8.00 9.09 10.58
C TYR A 544 -9.20 9.50 9.73
N ILE A 545 -9.82 8.59 8.97
CA ILE A 545 -10.96 8.91 8.09
C ILE A 545 -12.23 9.21 8.90
N SER A 546 -12.44 8.55 10.04
CA SER A 546 -13.67 8.68 10.84
C SER A 546 -13.61 9.67 12.01
N SER A 547 -12.45 10.28 12.28
CA SER A 547 -12.27 11.43 13.20
C SER A 547 -13.30 12.58 12.94
N PRO A 548 -13.77 13.32 13.96
CA PRO A 548 -13.39 13.25 15.38
C PRO A 548 -13.83 11.97 16.09
N GLY A 549 -14.57 11.09 15.41
CA GLY A 549 -14.85 9.73 15.83
C GLY A 549 -16.18 9.24 15.29
N PRO A 550 -16.38 7.93 15.10
CA PRO A 550 -17.63 7.40 14.57
C PRO A 550 -18.79 7.61 15.54
N HIS A 551 -19.96 7.90 14.98
CA HIS A 551 -21.21 7.90 15.72
C HIS A 551 -21.76 6.48 15.91
N ALA A 552 -21.41 5.56 15.01
CA ALA A 552 -21.79 4.16 15.11
C ALA A 552 -20.73 3.25 14.48
N PHE A 553 -20.47 2.12 15.13
CA PHE A 553 -19.82 0.97 14.52
C PHE A 553 -20.89 -0.07 14.16
N LEU A 554 -20.84 -0.61 12.95
CA LEU A 554 -21.69 -1.72 12.53
C LEU A 554 -20.84 -2.98 12.48
N ILE A 555 -21.10 -3.92 13.39
CA ILE A 555 -20.39 -5.20 13.42
C ILE A 555 -21.16 -6.17 12.53
N VAL A 556 -20.58 -6.46 11.36
CA VAL A 556 -21.28 -7.11 10.25
C VAL A 556 -21.10 -8.62 10.28
N PHE A 557 -22.23 -9.34 10.28
CA PHE A 557 -22.32 -10.79 10.16
C PHE A 557 -23.24 -11.15 8.99
N ARG A 558 -22.97 -12.26 8.31
CA ARG A 558 -23.97 -12.85 7.41
C ARG A 558 -25.00 -13.59 8.22
N ILE A 559 -26.26 -13.53 7.81
CA ILE A 559 -27.34 -14.22 8.55
C ILE A 559 -27.27 -15.75 8.42
N ASP A 560 -26.69 -16.27 7.33
CA ASP A 560 -26.58 -17.69 6.98
C ASP A 560 -25.28 -18.36 7.48
N ASP A 561 -24.37 -17.59 8.09
CA ASP A 561 -23.10 -18.10 8.60
C ASP A 561 -23.23 -18.83 9.94
N ARG A 562 -22.38 -19.83 10.16
CA ARG A 562 -22.25 -20.48 11.46
C ARG A 562 -21.57 -19.54 12.46
N PHE A 563 -22.17 -19.38 13.63
CA PHE A 563 -21.57 -18.62 14.73
C PHE A 563 -20.62 -19.51 15.56
N THR A 564 -19.32 -19.44 15.26
CA THR A 564 -18.28 -20.27 15.89
C THR A 564 -17.63 -19.57 17.09
N GLU A 565 -16.61 -20.20 17.68
CA GLU A 565 -15.80 -19.58 18.74
C GLU A 565 -14.97 -18.40 18.24
N ARG A 566 -14.62 -18.38 16.94
CA ARG A 566 -13.94 -17.22 16.35
C ARG A 566 -14.85 -15.99 16.32
N GLU A 567 -16.13 -16.15 16.00
CA GLU A 567 -17.08 -15.03 16.02
C GLU A 567 -17.33 -14.49 17.43
N GLN A 568 -17.20 -15.31 18.47
CA GLN A 568 -17.30 -14.86 19.87
C GLN A 568 -16.14 -13.98 20.32
N GLN A 569 -15.00 -14.04 19.63
CA GLN A 569 -13.80 -13.25 19.95
C GLN A 569 -13.84 -11.85 19.34
N ILE A 570 -14.76 -11.59 18.39
CA ILE A 570 -14.86 -10.32 17.67
C ILE A 570 -15.02 -9.12 18.61
N PRO A 571 -15.84 -9.16 19.69
CA PRO A 571 -15.92 -8.05 20.64
C PRO A 571 -14.58 -7.67 21.27
N GLN A 572 -13.83 -8.66 21.78
CA GLN A 572 -12.53 -8.40 22.39
C GLN A 572 -11.54 -7.86 21.34
N GLN A 573 -11.61 -8.37 20.11
CA GLN A 573 -10.80 -7.85 19.00
C GLN A 573 -11.14 -6.38 18.69
N ILE A 574 -12.42 -6.01 18.64
CA ILE A 574 -12.83 -4.61 18.39
C ILE A 574 -12.37 -3.69 19.53
N GLU A 575 -12.51 -4.12 20.78
CA GLU A 575 -12.02 -3.37 21.95
C GLU A 575 -10.49 -3.21 21.93
N LEU A 576 -9.75 -4.24 21.53
CA LEU A 576 -8.29 -4.16 21.36
C LEU A 576 -7.89 -3.21 20.22
N MET A 577 -8.66 -3.16 19.14
CA MET A 577 -8.34 -2.36 17.95
C MET A 577 -8.69 -0.88 18.11
N PHE A 578 -9.88 -0.59 18.62
CA PHE A 578 -10.42 0.78 18.69
C PHE A 578 -10.42 1.36 20.10
N GLY A 579 -10.23 0.55 21.13
CA GLY A 579 -10.25 0.96 22.53
C GLY A 579 -11.52 0.55 23.27
N GLU A 580 -11.51 0.77 24.59
CA GLU A 580 -12.64 0.48 25.48
C GLU A 580 -13.91 1.26 25.07
N GLU A 581 -15.06 0.78 25.53
CA GLU A 581 -16.38 1.39 25.31
C GLU A 581 -16.89 1.43 23.86
N VAL A 582 -16.09 0.98 22.89
CA VAL A 582 -16.48 0.91 21.47
C VAL A 582 -17.82 0.18 21.27
N LEU A 583 -18.07 -0.89 22.03
CA LEU A 583 -19.32 -1.66 21.97
C LEU A 583 -20.56 -0.85 22.39
N LYS A 584 -20.40 0.18 23.22
CA LYS A 584 -21.48 1.12 23.57
C LYS A 584 -21.94 1.93 22.37
N TYR A 585 -21.09 2.09 21.35
CA TYR A 585 -21.40 2.73 20.07
C TYR A 585 -21.59 1.72 18.93
N SER A 586 -21.77 0.43 19.23
CA SER A 586 -21.90 -0.63 18.24
C SER A 586 -23.33 -1.15 18.07
N ILE A 587 -23.68 -1.51 16.83
CA ILE A 587 -24.89 -2.24 16.45
C ILE A 587 -24.47 -3.50 15.66
N ILE A 588 -25.05 -4.66 16.00
CA ILE A 588 -24.86 -5.88 15.20
C ILE A 588 -25.66 -5.76 13.89
N LEU A 589 -25.00 -5.82 12.74
CA LEU A 589 -25.66 -5.78 11.43
C LEU A 589 -25.64 -7.18 10.81
N PHE A 590 -26.82 -7.76 10.57
CA PHE A 590 -26.96 -8.97 9.78
C PHE A 590 -27.22 -8.65 8.32
N THR A 591 -26.41 -9.19 7.42
CA THR A 591 -26.57 -9.07 5.96
C THR A 591 -27.31 -10.27 5.38
N HIS A 592 -27.71 -10.17 4.12
CA HIS A 592 -28.43 -11.25 3.41
C HIS A 592 -29.75 -11.61 4.09
N GLY A 593 -30.47 -10.63 4.63
CA GLY A 593 -31.77 -10.84 5.27
C GLY A 593 -32.81 -11.51 4.37
N ASP A 594 -32.61 -11.54 3.05
CA ASP A 594 -33.41 -12.33 2.10
C ASP A 594 -33.31 -13.84 2.30
N LEU A 595 -32.30 -14.33 3.02
CA LEU A 595 -32.10 -15.75 3.34
C LEU A 595 -32.84 -16.20 4.61
N LEU A 596 -33.59 -15.30 5.26
CA LEU A 596 -34.46 -15.65 6.37
C LEU A 596 -35.74 -16.29 5.82
N ASP A 597 -35.83 -17.63 5.86
CA ASP A 597 -36.98 -18.43 5.43
C ASP A 597 -38.21 -18.25 6.34
N GLY A 598 -38.65 -17.01 6.57
CA GLY A 598 -39.75 -16.64 7.47
C GLY A 598 -39.41 -16.66 8.97
N GLU A 599 -38.21 -17.11 9.36
CA GLU A 599 -37.74 -17.01 10.74
C GLU A 599 -37.32 -15.57 11.07
N SER A 600 -37.84 -15.00 12.16
CA SER A 600 -37.40 -13.67 12.61
C SER A 600 -35.98 -13.74 13.19
N VAL A 601 -35.12 -12.78 12.87
CA VAL A 601 -33.76 -12.67 13.47
C VAL A 601 -33.80 -12.66 15.00
N LYS A 602 -34.85 -12.10 15.61
CA LYS A 602 -35.04 -12.14 17.06
C LYS A 602 -35.05 -13.58 17.61
N LYS A 603 -35.79 -14.49 16.96
CA LYS A 603 -35.83 -15.92 17.32
C LYS A 603 -34.46 -16.58 17.12
N LEU A 604 -33.74 -16.24 16.05
CA LEU A 604 -32.38 -16.72 15.80
C LEU A 604 -31.43 -16.33 16.96
N ILE A 605 -31.46 -15.05 17.36
CA ILE A 605 -30.66 -14.54 18.47
C ILE A 605 -31.03 -15.25 19.78
N GLU A 606 -32.33 -15.38 20.10
CA GLU A 606 -32.81 -16.03 21.32
C GLU A 606 -32.43 -17.51 21.40
N LYS A 607 -32.40 -18.21 20.25
CA LYS A 607 -32.04 -19.62 20.13
C LYS A 607 -30.56 -19.89 20.41
N TYR A 608 -29.67 -18.98 20.01
CA TYR A 608 -28.22 -19.19 20.11
C TYR A 608 -27.60 -18.34 21.23
N ARG A 609 -27.40 -18.94 22.41
CA ARG A 609 -26.84 -18.27 23.61
C ARG A 609 -25.59 -17.42 23.35
N ARG A 610 -24.68 -17.92 22.53
CA ARG A 610 -23.42 -17.25 22.16
C ARG A 610 -23.67 -15.97 21.35
N LEU A 611 -24.59 -16.03 20.37
CA LEU A 611 -25.02 -14.87 19.58
C LEU A 611 -25.80 -13.87 20.42
N LYS A 612 -26.71 -14.35 21.28
CA LYS A 612 -27.41 -13.51 22.25
C LYS A 612 -26.44 -12.73 23.13
N SER A 613 -25.44 -13.41 23.68
CA SER A 613 -24.42 -12.75 24.50
C SER A 613 -23.67 -11.65 23.75
N LEU A 614 -23.37 -11.85 22.47
CA LEU A 614 -22.74 -10.83 21.62
C LEU A 614 -23.65 -9.61 21.41
N VAL A 615 -24.93 -9.84 21.10
CA VAL A 615 -25.92 -8.77 20.91
C VAL A 615 -26.15 -8.00 22.21
N ASP A 616 -26.20 -8.70 23.35
CA ASP A 616 -26.35 -8.10 24.68
C ASP A 616 -25.15 -7.21 25.06
N GLN A 617 -23.92 -7.59 24.68
CA GLN A 617 -22.72 -6.73 24.85
C GLN A 617 -22.83 -5.41 24.06
N CYS A 618 -23.57 -5.40 22.94
CA CYS A 618 -23.87 -4.20 22.15
C CYS A 618 -25.17 -3.51 22.61
N GLY A 619 -25.62 -3.73 23.86
CA GLY A 619 -26.83 -3.12 24.42
C GLY A 619 -28.14 -3.66 23.84
N GLY A 620 -28.13 -4.88 23.30
CA GLY A 620 -29.31 -5.50 22.67
C GLY A 620 -29.60 -5.01 21.25
N ARG A 621 -28.70 -4.20 20.66
CA ARG A 621 -28.92 -3.52 19.38
C ARG A 621 -28.50 -4.38 18.20
N TYR A 622 -29.44 -4.62 17.30
CA TYR A 622 -29.16 -5.26 16.02
C TYR A 622 -30.01 -4.66 14.89
N HIS A 623 -29.57 -4.87 13.64
CA HIS A 623 -30.27 -4.48 12.42
C HIS A 623 -30.06 -5.55 11.34
N VAL A 624 -30.93 -5.58 10.34
CA VAL A 624 -30.91 -6.59 9.27
C VAL A 624 -31.07 -5.90 7.93
N PHE A 625 -30.15 -6.16 7.00
CA PHE A 625 -30.26 -5.69 5.63
C PHE A 625 -30.55 -6.83 4.66
N ASN A 626 -31.52 -6.62 3.78
CA ASN A 626 -31.59 -7.33 2.52
C ASN A 626 -30.80 -6.53 1.48
N ASN A 627 -29.52 -6.87 1.31
CA ASN A 627 -28.62 -6.15 0.42
C ASN A 627 -28.98 -6.29 -1.08
N ARG A 628 -29.93 -7.17 -1.44
CA ARG A 628 -30.47 -7.25 -2.81
C ARG A 628 -31.54 -6.21 -3.09
N ASP A 629 -32.23 -5.75 -2.04
CA ASP A 629 -33.29 -4.75 -2.14
C ASP A 629 -32.74 -3.33 -1.92
N VAL A 630 -31.83 -2.91 -2.80
CA VAL A 630 -31.08 -1.64 -2.68
C VAL A 630 -32.00 -0.40 -2.68
N ASN A 631 -33.20 -0.51 -3.25
CA ASN A 631 -34.16 0.59 -3.33
C ASN A 631 -35.01 0.75 -2.07
N ASN A 632 -34.99 -0.21 -1.15
CA ASN A 632 -35.73 -0.16 0.09
C ASN A 632 -35.03 0.75 1.10
N ARG A 633 -35.36 2.04 1.04
CA ARG A 633 -34.82 3.07 1.93
C ARG A 633 -35.35 2.96 3.36
N GLU A 634 -36.46 2.25 3.61
CA GLU A 634 -37.03 2.04 4.94
C GLU A 634 -36.03 1.32 5.86
N GLN A 635 -35.33 0.30 5.34
CA GLN A 635 -34.26 -0.40 6.09
C GLN A 635 -33.18 0.58 6.58
N VAL A 636 -32.79 1.55 5.73
CA VAL A 636 -31.76 2.53 6.07
C VAL A 636 -32.28 3.56 7.07
N GLU A 637 -33.52 4.03 6.91
CA GLU A 637 -34.14 4.96 7.85
C GLU A 637 -34.28 4.34 9.25
N ASP A 638 -34.70 3.07 9.34
CA ASP A 638 -34.77 2.29 10.58
C ASP A 638 -33.40 2.13 11.25
N LEU A 639 -32.34 1.87 10.46
CA LEU A 639 -30.98 1.82 10.98
C LEU A 639 -30.56 3.18 11.56
N LEU A 640 -30.79 4.27 10.82
CA LEU A 640 -30.43 5.61 11.27
C LEU A 640 -31.19 6.02 12.53
N GLN A 641 -32.45 5.62 12.69
CA GLN A 641 -33.21 5.85 13.93
C GLN A 641 -32.63 5.07 15.13
N LYS A 642 -32.17 3.83 14.92
CA LYS A 642 -31.47 3.06 15.95
C LYS A 642 -30.14 3.72 16.34
N ILE A 643 -29.41 4.26 15.37
CA ILE A 643 -28.17 5.01 15.60
C ILE A 643 -28.46 6.30 16.39
N ASP A 644 -29.51 7.06 16.04
CA ASP A 644 -29.91 8.27 16.75
C ASP A 644 -30.23 7.99 18.22
N SER A 645 -30.98 6.91 18.46
CA SER A 645 -31.35 6.46 19.81
C SER A 645 -30.11 6.05 20.62
N MET A 646 -29.17 5.35 19.99
CA MET A 646 -27.89 4.98 20.60
C MET A 646 -27.03 6.19 20.95
N ILE A 647 -26.93 7.17 20.06
CA ILE A 647 -26.19 8.42 20.32
C ILE A 647 -26.79 9.14 21.53
N GLN A 648 -28.13 9.24 21.60
CA GLN A 648 -28.81 9.86 22.74
C GLN A 648 -28.54 9.12 24.05
N GLN A 649 -28.55 7.78 24.04
CA GLN A 649 -28.21 6.95 25.20
C GLN A 649 -26.75 7.13 25.66
N ASN A 650 -25.84 7.44 24.74
CA ASN A 650 -24.43 7.73 25.02
C ASN A 650 -24.13 9.23 25.23
N GLY A 651 -25.12 10.01 25.66
CA GLY A 651 -24.91 11.43 26.03
C GLY A 651 -24.85 12.40 24.84
N GLY A 652 -25.24 11.98 23.64
CA GLY A 652 -25.31 12.82 22.44
C GLY A 652 -24.00 12.95 21.65
N GLY A 653 -22.91 12.35 22.15
CA GLY A 653 -21.59 12.39 21.50
C GLY A 653 -21.36 11.28 20.48
N HIS A 654 -20.21 11.35 19.82
CA HIS A 654 -19.63 10.24 19.06
C HIS A 654 -18.65 9.45 19.94
N TYR A 655 -18.21 8.29 19.48
CA TYR A 655 -17.11 7.59 20.12
C TYR A 655 -15.85 8.46 20.10
N ALA A 656 -15.18 8.58 21.24
CA ALA A 656 -13.98 9.40 21.40
C ALA A 656 -13.00 8.65 22.30
N ASN A 657 -11.72 8.70 21.92
CA ASN A 657 -10.61 8.20 22.71
C ASN A 657 -9.34 8.97 22.28
N GLN A 658 -8.21 8.64 22.89
CA GLN A 658 -6.94 9.29 22.57
C GLN A 658 -6.54 9.17 21.08
N MET A 659 -6.82 8.03 20.42
CA MET A 659 -6.50 7.82 19.00
C MET A 659 -7.27 8.79 18.10
N TYR A 660 -8.56 9.01 18.39
CA TYR A 660 -9.41 9.94 17.65
C TYR A 660 -9.09 11.41 17.95
N GLU A 661 -8.72 11.73 19.19
CA GLU A 661 -8.23 13.06 19.56
C GLU A 661 -6.92 13.39 18.85
N ASP A 662 -5.97 12.45 18.85
CA ASP A 662 -4.68 12.60 18.17
C ASP A 662 -4.93 12.78 16.65
N ALA A 663 -5.76 11.93 16.04
CA ALA A 663 -6.15 12.06 14.63
C ALA A 663 -6.90 13.37 14.30
N LEU A 664 -7.72 13.89 15.22
CA LEU A 664 -8.39 15.19 15.05
C LEU A 664 -7.40 16.34 15.05
N ARG A 665 -6.44 16.35 16.00
CA ARG A 665 -5.37 17.37 16.03
C ARG A 665 -4.56 17.33 14.74
N PHE A 666 -4.16 16.14 14.29
CA PHE A 666 -3.45 16.00 13.01
C PHE A 666 -4.25 16.53 11.82
N ARG A 667 -5.57 16.25 11.73
CA ARG A 667 -6.41 16.79 10.66
C ARG A 667 -6.54 18.30 10.68
N GLN A 668 -6.63 18.90 11.87
CA GLN A 668 -6.69 20.34 12.03
C GLN A 668 -5.37 20.99 11.60
N GLU A 669 -4.23 20.45 12.02
CA GLU A 669 -2.90 20.90 11.60
C GLU A 669 -2.72 20.83 10.07
N GLU A 670 -3.15 19.74 9.43
CA GLU A 670 -3.10 19.59 7.97
C GLU A 670 -4.03 20.55 7.22
N GLU A 671 -5.20 20.85 7.77
CA GLU A 671 -6.12 21.81 7.17
C GLU A 671 -5.61 23.24 7.31
N GLU A 672 -5.04 23.60 8.46
CA GLU A 672 -4.36 24.88 8.67
C GLU A 672 -3.16 25.04 7.73
N GLN A 673 -2.33 24.01 7.57
CA GLN A 673 -1.18 24.05 6.66
C GLN A 673 -1.64 24.21 5.20
N ARG A 674 -2.67 23.47 4.77
CA ARG A 674 -3.25 23.63 3.42
C ARG A 674 -3.83 25.02 3.19
N GLN A 675 -4.50 25.60 4.19
CA GLN A 675 -5.02 26.97 4.11
C GLN A 675 -3.89 27.99 3.98
N ARG A 676 -2.81 27.85 4.77
CA ARG A 676 -1.61 28.71 4.66
C ARG A 676 -0.95 28.61 3.28
N GLU A 677 -0.73 27.39 2.77
CA GLU A 677 -0.16 27.18 1.43
C GLU A 677 -1.06 27.74 0.32
N GLU A 678 -2.39 27.62 0.45
CA GLU A 678 -3.34 28.21 -0.51
C GLU A 678 -3.35 29.75 -0.45
N GLU A 679 -3.27 30.34 0.75
CA GLU A 679 -3.14 31.79 0.95
C GLU A 679 -1.82 32.33 0.40
N GLU A 680 -0.69 31.66 0.68
CA GLU A 680 0.63 32.00 0.12
C GLU A 680 0.64 31.92 -1.40
N ARG A 681 0.02 30.89 -1.99
CA ARG A 681 -0.12 30.76 -3.45
C ARG A 681 -0.98 31.89 -4.02
N LYS A 682 -2.13 32.22 -3.40
CA LYS A 682 -2.99 33.35 -3.83
C LYS A 682 -2.22 34.67 -3.78
N LEU A 683 -1.43 34.90 -2.74
CA LEU A 683 -0.60 36.10 -2.60
C LEU A 683 0.50 36.17 -3.67
N GLN A 684 1.15 35.05 -3.98
CA GLN A 684 2.14 34.96 -5.06
C GLN A 684 1.52 35.21 -6.44
N GLU A 685 0.36 34.61 -6.73
CA GLU A 685 -0.39 34.84 -7.97
C GLU A 685 -0.81 36.31 -8.11
N GLU A 686 -1.26 36.95 -7.03
CA GLU A 686 -1.61 38.37 -7.02
C GLU A 686 -0.38 39.26 -7.29
N LYS A 687 0.75 38.97 -6.64
CA LYS A 687 2.02 39.68 -6.87
C LYS A 687 2.50 39.54 -8.32
N GLN A 688 2.44 38.34 -8.90
CA GLN A 688 2.78 38.10 -10.30
C GLN A 688 1.87 38.88 -11.25
N ARG A 689 0.55 38.94 -10.99
CA ARG A 689 -0.40 39.75 -11.79
C ARG A 689 -0.09 41.24 -11.70
N GLN A 690 0.29 41.74 -10.53
CA GLN A 690 0.69 43.15 -10.36
C GLN A 690 1.98 43.46 -11.13
N GLU A 691 3.00 42.59 -11.03
CA GLU A 691 4.25 42.72 -11.79
C GLU A 691 4.04 42.65 -13.30
N GLU A 692 3.15 41.76 -13.78
CA GLU A 692 2.80 41.67 -15.20
C GLU A 692 2.07 42.92 -15.68
N MET A 693 1.09 43.44 -14.92
CA MET A 693 0.41 44.71 -15.22
C MET A 693 1.40 45.88 -15.31
N GLU A 694 2.39 45.94 -14.41
CA GLU A 694 3.42 46.97 -14.42
C GLU A 694 4.38 46.84 -15.61
N ARG A 695 4.78 45.62 -15.98
CA ARG A 695 5.58 45.35 -17.20
C ARG A 695 4.84 45.79 -18.47
N VAL A 696 3.57 45.38 -18.62
CA VAL A 696 2.74 45.75 -19.78
C VAL A 696 2.56 47.27 -19.87
N ARG A 697 2.35 47.95 -18.73
CA ARG A 697 2.28 49.42 -18.67
C ARG A 697 3.59 50.06 -19.14
N ASN A 698 4.73 49.62 -18.62
CA ASN A 698 6.05 50.15 -18.97
C ASN A 698 6.41 49.92 -20.45
N GLU A 699 6.08 48.76 -21.02
CA GLU A 699 6.26 48.49 -22.45
C GLU A 699 5.37 49.37 -23.33
N THR A 700 4.12 49.57 -22.93
CA THR A 700 3.17 50.44 -23.65
C THR A 700 3.66 51.90 -23.66
N GLU A 701 4.18 52.39 -22.53
CA GLU A 701 4.79 53.73 -22.44
C GLU A 701 6.06 53.86 -23.30
N LYS A 702 6.93 52.83 -23.32
CA LYS A 702 8.13 52.81 -24.18
C LYS A 702 7.77 52.83 -25.68
N ARG A 703 6.79 52.00 -26.11
CA ARG A 703 6.32 51.97 -27.51
C ARG A 703 5.76 53.32 -27.95
N ARG A 704 4.94 53.96 -27.11
CA ARG A 704 4.44 55.31 -27.37
C ARG A 704 5.58 56.33 -27.55
N ARG A 705 6.61 56.28 -26.69
CA ARG A 705 7.80 57.16 -26.82
C ARG A 705 8.60 56.91 -28.10
N SER A 706 8.81 55.66 -28.51
CA SER A 706 9.52 55.34 -29.75
C SER A 706 8.74 55.74 -31.01
N GLU A 707 7.42 55.55 -31.01
CA GLU A 707 6.55 55.97 -32.11
C GLU A 707 6.55 57.51 -32.26
N ASP A 708 6.49 58.24 -31.15
CA ASP A 708 6.58 59.71 -31.15
C ASP A 708 7.94 60.21 -31.63
N GLN A 709 9.04 59.53 -31.30
CA GLN A 709 10.39 59.85 -31.79
C GLN A 709 10.54 59.54 -33.30
N GLY A 710 10.06 58.38 -33.76
CA GLY A 710 10.08 58.00 -35.17
C GLY A 710 9.29 58.99 -36.04
N ARG A 711 8.08 59.38 -35.61
CA ARG A 711 7.28 60.41 -36.29
C ARG A 711 7.97 61.77 -36.35
N LYS A 712 8.79 62.13 -35.34
CA LYS A 712 9.59 63.37 -35.35
C LYS A 712 10.77 63.29 -36.32
N GLN A 713 11.46 62.14 -36.39
CA GLN A 713 12.57 61.93 -37.33
C GLN A 713 12.11 61.88 -38.79
N GLU A 714 11.02 61.17 -39.09
CA GLU A 714 10.45 61.15 -40.46
C GLU A 714 10.02 62.54 -40.93
N LYS A 715 9.42 63.34 -40.04
CA LYS A 715 9.09 64.74 -40.35
C LYS A 715 10.34 65.58 -40.68
N LYS A 716 11.45 65.33 -39.97
CA LYS A 716 12.73 66.03 -40.20
C LYS A 716 13.38 65.62 -41.52
N GLN A 717 13.47 64.31 -41.80
CA GLN A 717 14.01 63.80 -43.08
C GLN A 717 13.19 64.26 -44.30
N ARG A 718 11.85 64.30 -44.18
CA ARG A 718 10.99 64.83 -45.24
C ARG A 718 11.19 66.33 -45.48
N GLN A 719 11.56 67.10 -44.47
CA GLN A 719 11.92 68.52 -44.65
C GLN A 719 13.30 68.67 -45.31
N ASP A 720 14.29 67.88 -44.90
CA ASP A 720 15.65 67.96 -45.44
C ASP A 720 15.72 67.54 -46.92
N CYS A 721 14.94 66.52 -47.32
CA CYS A 721 14.90 66.00 -48.69
C CYS A 721 14.15 66.91 -49.69
N VAL A 722 13.37 67.87 -49.20
CA VAL A 722 12.68 68.88 -50.03
C VAL A 722 13.56 70.13 -50.25
N CYS A 723 14.62 70.29 -49.45
CA CYS A 723 15.57 71.41 -49.54
C CYS A 723 16.88 71.06 -50.27
N SER A 724 17.09 69.81 -50.67
CA SER A 724 18.19 69.36 -51.56
C SER A 724 17.65 69.14 -52.97
#